data_AF-A0A9D1VP86-F1
#
_entry.id   AF-A0A9D1VP86-F1
#
_cell.length_a   1.000
_cell.length_b   1.000
_cell.length_c   1.000
_cell.angle_alpha   90.00
_cell.angle_beta   90.00
_cell.angle_gamma   90.00
#
_symmetry.space_group_name_H-M   'P 1'
#
loop_
_entity.id
_entity.type
_entity.pdbx_description
1 polymer ?
#
loop_
_entity_poly.entity_id
_entity_poly.type
_entity_poly.pdbx_seq_one_letter_code
_entity_poly.pdbx_strand_id
1 'polypeptide(L)'
;QPIGNNAFMLRDPDRDDIQTEEDLQEINRKIVKLGESFNKPVVATCDVHFLDPEDEVYRRIIMAGKGFDDADQQAPLYLRTTEEMLEEFAYLGREKAEEIVITNTNKIADMVEKISPIHKGKCPPVIENSDSMLREICYNKAHEIYGENLPKVVEERLERELNSIISNGYAVMYMIAQKLVWKSNSDGYLVGSRGSVGSSFAATMSGITEVNPLSPHYYCPNCHYADFDSEEVRAYSGRAGCDMPDKNCPVCGQPLKKEGFDIPFETFLGFKGDKEPDIDLNFSGDYQGKAHRYVEVIFGAGQTFKAGTIGTLAEKTAFGYVKNYYEERGERKRYCEINRIVQGCTGVRRTTGQHPGGIIVLPIGWDIEEFTPVQHPANDMNSDIITTHFDYHSIDSNLLKLDILGHDDPTMIRMLEDLTGINAREIPLDSKEVMSLFKNTEALGITPEDIRGCPLGCLGIPEFGTDFAMQMLIEANPTSFSDLIRIAGLSHGTDVWLGNAQDLIKSGTATITTCICTRDDIMIYLINKGLESGMAFTIMESVRKGKGLKPEWEEEMKKHGVPDWYIGSCKKIKYMFPKAHAAAYVMMGWRIAYCKIFYPLAYYAAYFSIRATAFSYELMCQGKEKLEYFMDDYEKRKDSLTKKEQDTYKDMRNVQEMYARGFEFMPIDIYKANAHTFQIIDGKLMPALDTIEGLGDRAADAVVAAAEEGPFLSLDDFRNRTKVTASTIDLMNDLGLFGNLPKSNQLSLFDFQ
;
A
#
# COMPACT_ATOMS: atom_id res chain seq x y z
N GLN A 1 -37.57 -27.72 -6.50
CA GLN A 1 -36.73 -27.06 -7.50
C GLN A 1 -37.03 -27.66 -8.87
N PRO A 2 -36.74 -26.96 -9.98
CA PRO A 2 -36.74 -27.55 -11.31
C PRO A 2 -36.00 -28.89 -11.36
N ILE A 3 -36.47 -29.84 -12.16
CA ILE A 3 -35.84 -31.17 -12.26
C ILE A 3 -34.45 -31.08 -12.88
N GLY A 4 -34.23 -30.10 -13.77
CA GLY A 4 -32.92 -29.83 -14.37
C GLY A 4 -31.82 -29.54 -13.35
N ASN A 5 -32.15 -28.92 -12.20
CA ASN A 5 -31.20 -28.64 -11.13
C ASN A 5 -30.65 -29.93 -10.50
N ASN A 6 -31.46 -30.99 -10.52
CA ASN A 6 -31.15 -32.27 -9.87
C ASN A 6 -30.81 -33.36 -10.89
N ALA A 7 -30.61 -33.00 -12.17
CA ALA A 7 -30.28 -33.94 -13.23
C ALA A 7 -28.96 -34.69 -13.00
N PHE A 8 -28.07 -34.18 -12.14
CA PHE A 8 -26.86 -34.90 -11.74
C PHE A 8 -27.17 -36.22 -11.03
N MET A 9 -28.31 -36.33 -10.34
CA MET A 9 -28.71 -37.57 -9.66
C MET A 9 -29.01 -38.71 -10.65
N LEU A 10 -29.42 -38.40 -11.89
CA LEU A 10 -29.63 -39.40 -12.94
C LEU A 10 -28.32 -40.00 -13.48
N ARG A 11 -27.18 -39.33 -13.18
CA ARG A 11 -25.85 -39.71 -13.65
C ARG A 11 -24.99 -40.28 -12.53
N ASP A 12 -25.48 -40.23 -11.30
CA ASP A 12 -24.80 -40.71 -10.11
C ASP A 12 -24.87 -42.25 -10.09
N PRO A 13 -23.74 -42.97 -10.26
CA PRO A 13 -23.74 -44.43 -10.31
C PRO A 13 -24.11 -45.07 -8.97
N ASP A 14 -24.12 -44.31 -7.86
CA ASP A 14 -24.49 -44.79 -6.53
C ASP A 14 -26.00 -44.62 -6.24
N ARG A 15 -26.80 -44.13 -7.21
CA ARG A 15 -28.24 -43.86 -7.08
C ARG A 15 -29.09 -44.75 -7.99
N ASP A 16 -29.26 -46.01 -7.59
CA ASP A 16 -30.15 -46.95 -8.26
C ASP A 16 -31.65 -46.58 -8.14
N ASP A 17 -32.00 -45.68 -7.21
CA ASP A 17 -33.35 -45.25 -6.90
C ASP A 17 -33.90 -44.14 -7.81
N ILE A 18 -33.06 -43.50 -8.62
CA ILE A 18 -33.44 -42.41 -9.54
C ILE A 18 -32.87 -42.69 -10.92
N GLN A 19 -33.71 -43.12 -11.86
CA GLN A 19 -33.27 -43.50 -13.21
C GLN A 19 -33.91 -42.65 -14.31
N THR A 20 -34.99 -41.94 -13.99
CA THR A 20 -35.80 -41.18 -14.94
C THR A 20 -36.14 -39.79 -14.43
N GLU A 21 -36.47 -38.87 -15.34
CA GLU A 21 -37.01 -37.56 -14.98
C GLU A 21 -38.29 -37.67 -14.15
N GLU A 22 -39.09 -38.72 -14.35
CA GLU A 22 -40.28 -39.01 -13.56
C GLU A 22 -39.93 -39.30 -12.09
N ASP A 23 -38.80 -39.96 -11.83
CA ASP A 23 -38.34 -40.21 -10.45
C ASP A 23 -37.98 -38.88 -9.75
N LEU A 24 -37.37 -37.94 -10.47
CA LEU A 24 -37.12 -36.57 -9.96
C LEU A 24 -38.43 -35.83 -9.68
N GLN A 25 -39.43 -35.97 -10.56
CA GLN A 25 -40.77 -35.41 -10.34
C GLN A 25 -41.46 -36.04 -9.14
N GLU A 26 -41.32 -37.36 -8.92
CA GLU A 26 -41.92 -38.03 -7.76
C GLU A 26 -41.28 -37.59 -6.44
N ILE A 27 -39.99 -37.25 -6.43
CA ILE A 27 -39.34 -36.61 -5.27
C ILE A 27 -40.02 -35.27 -4.97
N ASN A 28 -40.24 -34.43 -5.99
CA ASN A 28 -40.97 -33.18 -5.82
C ASN A 28 -42.41 -33.44 -5.32
N ARG A 29 -43.14 -34.41 -5.87
CA ARG A 29 -44.49 -34.80 -5.38
C ARG A 29 -44.46 -35.28 -3.93
N LYS A 30 -43.43 -36.03 -3.54
CA LYS A 30 -43.23 -36.48 -2.16
C LYS A 30 -43.00 -35.29 -1.23
N ILE A 31 -42.17 -34.32 -1.62
CA ILE A 31 -41.96 -33.08 -0.86
C ILE A 31 -43.28 -32.31 -0.71
N VAL A 32 -44.09 -32.21 -1.77
CA VAL A 32 -45.43 -31.58 -1.71
C VAL A 32 -46.35 -32.32 -0.74
N LYS A 33 -46.46 -33.65 -0.86
CA LYS A 33 -47.26 -34.49 0.05
C LYS A 33 -46.82 -34.33 1.52
N LEU A 34 -45.51 -34.25 1.77
CA LEU A 34 -44.95 -34.00 3.10
C LEU A 34 -45.31 -32.61 3.60
N GLY A 35 -45.17 -31.57 2.77
CA GLY A 35 -45.58 -30.21 3.09
C GLY A 35 -47.05 -30.13 3.50
N GLU A 36 -47.94 -30.76 2.74
CA GLU A 36 -49.37 -30.86 3.07
C GLU A 36 -49.63 -31.61 4.37
N SER A 37 -49.00 -32.77 4.56
CA SER A 37 -49.16 -33.63 5.75
C SER A 37 -48.70 -32.94 7.04
N PHE A 38 -47.65 -32.13 6.96
CA PHE A 38 -47.10 -31.39 8.10
C PHE A 38 -47.58 -29.93 8.18
N ASN A 39 -48.50 -29.52 7.30
CA ASN A 39 -49.01 -28.16 7.19
C ASN A 39 -47.88 -27.11 7.09
N LYS A 40 -46.89 -27.39 6.23
CA LYS A 40 -45.75 -26.52 5.92
C LYS A 40 -45.88 -25.99 4.50
N PRO A 41 -45.83 -24.65 4.27
CA PRO A 41 -45.84 -24.09 2.93
C PRO A 41 -44.67 -24.62 2.10
N VAL A 42 -44.96 -25.10 0.89
CA VAL A 42 -43.95 -25.54 -0.07
C VAL A 42 -43.74 -24.42 -1.08
N VAL A 43 -42.49 -24.05 -1.32
CA VAL A 43 -42.11 -22.99 -2.27
C VAL A 43 -41.21 -23.55 -3.37
N ALA A 44 -41.46 -23.13 -4.60
CA ALA A 44 -40.61 -23.43 -5.73
C ALA A 44 -39.50 -22.37 -5.85
N THR A 45 -38.24 -22.83 -5.93
CA THR A 45 -37.06 -21.96 -6.07
C THR A 45 -36.20 -22.45 -7.23
N CYS A 46 -35.54 -21.51 -7.93
CA CYS A 46 -34.68 -21.79 -9.09
C CYS A 46 -33.24 -22.13 -8.73
N ASP A 47 -32.79 -21.78 -7.51
CA ASP A 47 -31.38 -21.87 -7.10
C ASP A 47 -30.45 -21.10 -8.05
N VAL A 48 -30.79 -19.83 -8.28
CA VAL A 48 -30.17 -18.98 -9.31
C VAL A 48 -28.69 -18.72 -9.02
N HIS A 49 -27.85 -18.89 -10.03
CA HIS A 49 -26.42 -18.57 -10.01
C HIS A 49 -25.97 -17.64 -11.15
N PHE A 50 -26.81 -17.45 -12.17
CA PHE A 50 -26.57 -16.56 -13.30
C PHE A 50 -27.89 -16.03 -13.87
N LEU A 51 -27.85 -14.98 -14.71
CA LEU A 51 -29.06 -14.28 -15.14
C LEU A 51 -29.77 -15.05 -16.25
N ASP A 52 -29.09 -15.24 -17.38
CA ASP A 52 -29.65 -15.83 -18.60
C ASP A 52 -29.10 -17.25 -18.85
N PRO A 53 -29.82 -18.13 -19.55
CA PRO A 53 -29.37 -19.51 -19.81
C PRO A 53 -27.97 -19.61 -20.43
N GLU A 54 -27.60 -18.68 -21.31
CA GLU A 54 -26.29 -18.62 -21.98
C GLU A 54 -25.12 -18.25 -21.06
N ASP A 55 -25.38 -17.67 -19.88
CA ASP A 55 -24.35 -17.28 -18.90
C ASP A 55 -23.72 -18.48 -18.18
N GLU A 56 -24.26 -19.69 -18.38
CA GLU A 56 -23.71 -20.95 -17.85
C GLU A 56 -22.22 -21.11 -18.17
N VAL A 57 -21.80 -20.62 -19.34
CA VAL A 57 -20.42 -20.72 -19.83
C VAL A 57 -19.41 -20.11 -18.87
N TYR A 58 -19.77 -19.00 -18.19
CA TYR A 58 -18.87 -18.35 -17.23
C TYR A 58 -18.67 -19.26 -16.00
N ARG A 59 -19.77 -19.82 -15.48
CA ARG A 59 -19.74 -20.72 -14.32
C ARG A 59 -18.98 -22.00 -14.64
N ARG A 60 -19.26 -22.63 -15.78
CA ARG A 60 -18.56 -23.83 -16.25
C ARG A 60 -17.05 -23.65 -16.26
N ILE A 61 -16.57 -22.55 -16.83
CA ILE A 61 -15.14 -22.26 -16.92
C ILE A 61 -14.53 -22.03 -15.54
N ILE A 62 -15.23 -21.34 -14.65
CA ILE A 62 -14.78 -21.12 -13.26
C ILE A 62 -14.72 -22.45 -12.49
N MET A 63 -15.70 -23.34 -12.67
CA MET A 63 -15.72 -24.67 -12.04
C MET A 63 -14.58 -25.54 -12.57
N ALA A 64 -14.36 -25.58 -13.89
CA ALA A 64 -13.25 -26.30 -14.49
C ALA A 64 -11.90 -25.79 -13.98
N GLY A 65 -11.72 -24.46 -13.88
CA GLY A 65 -10.50 -23.85 -13.30
C GLY A 65 -10.28 -24.17 -11.81
N LYS A 66 -11.30 -24.68 -11.11
CA LYS A 66 -11.21 -25.20 -9.74
C LYS A 66 -11.06 -26.72 -9.67
N GLY A 67 -11.01 -27.42 -10.80
CA GLY A 67 -10.86 -28.87 -10.87
C GLY A 67 -12.16 -29.65 -10.64
N PHE A 68 -13.32 -29.07 -10.94
CA PHE A 68 -14.59 -29.82 -10.93
C PHE A 68 -14.70 -30.68 -12.19
N ASP A 69 -14.82 -32.00 -12.01
CA ASP A 69 -14.89 -32.97 -13.10
C ASP A 69 -16.19 -32.88 -13.92
N ASP A 70 -17.27 -32.38 -13.30
CA ASP A 70 -18.60 -32.24 -13.90
C ASP A 70 -18.87 -30.83 -14.46
N ALA A 71 -17.84 -29.99 -14.58
CA ALA A 71 -17.98 -28.60 -14.98
C ALA A 71 -18.75 -28.42 -16.31
N ASP A 72 -18.56 -29.33 -17.29
CA ASP A 72 -19.25 -29.29 -18.59
C ASP A 72 -20.75 -29.62 -18.51
N GLN A 73 -21.21 -30.21 -17.42
CA GLN A 73 -22.58 -30.66 -17.23
C GLN A 73 -23.36 -29.71 -16.31
N GLN A 74 -23.29 -28.40 -16.62
CA GLN A 74 -23.95 -27.36 -15.82
C GLN A 74 -25.46 -27.58 -15.72
N ALA A 75 -25.99 -27.44 -14.50
CA ALA A 75 -27.41 -27.35 -14.27
C ALA A 75 -27.97 -26.00 -14.77
N PRO A 76 -29.24 -25.93 -15.22
CA PRO A 76 -29.88 -24.71 -15.74
C PRO A 76 -30.31 -23.77 -14.60
N LEU A 77 -29.32 -23.22 -13.89
CA LEU A 77 -29.44 -22.41 -12.69
C LEU A 77 -29.55 -20.90 -13.01
N TYR A 78 -30.33 -20.57 -14.05
CA TYR A 78 -30.60 -19.20 -14.48
C TYR A 78 -31.84 -18.60 -13.78
N LEU A 79 -32.02 -17.28 -13.86
CA LEU A 79 -33.18 -16.60 -13.31
C LEU A 79 -34.42 -16.83 -14.18
N ARG A 80 -35.17 -17.89 -13.88
CA ARG A 80 -36.42 -18.19 -14.59
C ARG A 80 -37.51 -17.18 -14.30
N THR A 81 -38.30 -16.91 -15.33
CA THR A 81 -39.57 -16.18 -15.25
C THR A 81 -40.63 -17.01 -14.52
N THR A 82 -41.68 -16.33 -14.05
CA THR A 82 -42.83 -16.99 -13.41
C THR A 82 -43.49 -17.98 -14.36
N GLU A 83 -43.61 -17.64 -15.65
CA GLU A 83 -44.18 -18.48 -16.68
C GLU A 83 -43.37 -19.77 -16.88
N GLU A 84 -42.05 -19.66 -17.02
CA GLU A 84 -41.16 -20.84 -17.12
C GLU A 84 -41.25 -21.71 -15.87
N MET A 85 -41.39 -21.12 -14.69
CA MET A 85 -41.57 -21.86 -13.45
C MET A 85 -42.93 -22.57 -13.39
N LEU A 86 -44.01 -21.94 -13.83
CA LEU A 86 -45.33 -22.59 -13.89
C LEU A 86 -45.32 -23.76 -14.88
N GLU A 87 -44.65 -23.61 -16.02
CA GLU A 87 -44.49 -24.68 -17.01
C GLU A 87 -43.65 -25.84 -16.46
N GLU A 88 -42.52 -25.53 -15.80
CA GLU A 88 -41.67 -26.53 -15.15
C GLU A 88 -42.43 -27.40 -14.14
N PHE A 89 -43.36 -26.82 -13.37
CA PHE A 89 -44.13 -27.53 -12.35
C PHE A 89 -45.51 -28.00 -12.81
N ALA A 90 -45.83 -27.94 -14.11
CA ALA A 90 -47.16 -28.29 -14.63
C ALA A 90 -47.61 -29.72 -14.30
N TYR A 91 -46.67 -30.66 -14.12
CA TYR A 91 -46.93 -32.05 -13.72
C TYR A 91 -47.55 -32.21 -12.32
N LEU A 92 -47.53 -31.17 -11.48
CA LEU A 92 -48.21 -31.14 -10.18
C LEU A 92 -49.69 -30.75 -10.28
N GLY A 93 -50.14 -30.32 -11.47
CA GLY A 93 -51.45 -29.73 -11.69
C GLY A 93 -51.43 -28.21 -11.50
N ARG A 94 -52.28 -27.52 -12.27
CA ARG A 94 -52.32 -26.05 -12.35
C ARG A 94 -52.44 -25.36 -10.99
N GLU A 95 -53.38 -25.81 -10.16
CA GLU A 95 -53.63 -25.21 -8.84
C GLU A 95 -52.39 -25.32 -7.94
N LYS A 96 -51.76 -26.49 -7.91
CA LYS A 96 -50.57 -26.72 -7.08
C LYS A 96 -49.35 -25.96 -7.59
N ALA A 97 -49.16 -25.91 -8.92
CA ALA A 97 -48.09 -25.13 -9.54
C ALA A 97 -48.22 -23.64 -9.21
N GLU A 98 -49.43 -23.07 -9.34
CA GLU A 98 -49.72 -21.67 -8.98
C GLU A 98 -49.49 -21.41 -7.49
N GLU A 99 -49.91 -22.34 -6.62
CA GLU A 99 -49.72 -22.27 -5.19
C GLU A 99 -48.23 -22.18 -4.80
N ILE A 100 -47.38 -23.09 -5.29
CA ILE A 100 -45.98 -23.18 -4.87
C ILE A 100 -45.07 -22.16 -5.58
N VAL A 101 -45.41 -21.72 -6.79
CA VAL A 101 -44.61 -20.78 -7.59
C VAL A 101 -44.95 -19.33 -7.25
N ILE A 102 -46.23 -19.02 -7.03
CA ILE A 102 -46.71 -17.64 -6.83
C ILE A 102 -47.21 -17.43 -5.41
N THR A 103 -48.23 -18.18 -4.97
CA THR A 103 -48.92 -17.85 -3.71
C THR A 103 -48.01 -18.00 -2.50
N ASN A 104 -47.33 -19.14 -2.36
CA ASN A 104 -46.47 -19.42 -1.21
C ASN A 104 -45.18 -18.60 -1.24
N THR A 105 -44.59 -18.34 -2.42
CA THR A 105 -43.38 -17.51 -2.55
C THR A 105 -43.66 -16.05 -2.16
N ASN A 106 -44.77 -15.47 -2.64
CA ASN A 106 -45.21 -14.13 -2.20
C ASN A 106 -45.55 -14.12 -0.71
N LYS A 107 -46.21 -15.16 -0.20
CA LYS A 107 -46.48 -15.27 1.24
C LYS A 107 -45.20 -15.26 2.08
N ILE A 108 -44.14 -15.96 1.63
CA ILE A 108 -42.83 -15.90 2.30
C ILE A 108 -42.23 -14.51 2.18
N ALA A 109 -42.29 -13.86 1.02
CA ALA A 109 -41.79 -12.50 0.85
C ALA A 109 -42.52 -11.49 1.75
N ASP A 110 -43.85 -11.62 1.90
CA ASP A 110 -44.68 -10.80 2.79
C ASP A 110 -44.38 -11.02 4.27
N MET A 111 -43.81 -12.17 4.64
CA MET A 111 -43.35 -12.45 6.01
C MET A 111 -42.01 -11.79 6.33
N VAL A 112 -41.25 -11.36 5.32
CA VAL A 112 -39.94 -10.72 5.51
C VAL A 112 -40.12 -9.22 5.71
N GLU A 113 -39.61 -8.72 6.83
CA GLU A 113 -39.61 -7.28 7.08
C GLU A 113 -38.63 -6.55 6.15
N LYS A 114 -38.81 -5.23 5.99
CA LYS A 114 -37.88 -4.42 5.19
C LYS A 114 -36.63 -4.10 6.03
N ILE A 115 -35.56 -4.86 5.80
CA ILE A 115 -34.28 -4.70 6.49
C ILE A 115 -33.33 -3.84 5.65
N SER A 116 -32.57 -2.95 6.31
CA SER A 116 -31.41 -2.31 5.72
C SER A 116 -30.16 -3.08 6.17
N PRO A 117 -29.37 -3.67 5.26
CA PRO A 117 -28.19 -4.45 5.63
C PRO A 117 -27.03 -3.58 6.13
N ILE A 118 -27.12 -2.25 5.94
CA ILE A 118 -26.13 -1.27 6.38
C ILE A 118 -26.80 -0.39 7.43
N HIS A 119 -26.08 -0.15 8.53
CA HIS A 119 -26.51 0.73 9.61
C HIS A 119 -26.72 2.17 9.11
N LYS A 120 -27.69 2.90 9.66
CA LYS A 120 -28.10 4.22 9.12
C LYS A 120 -27.24 5.39 9.56
N GLY A 121 -26.48 5.24 10.65
CA GLY A 121 -25.71 6.31 11.28
C GLY A 121 -24.21 6.08 11.28
N LYS A 122 -23.46 7.16 11.51
CA LYS A 122 -22.04 7.11 11.83
C LYS A 122 -21.87 6.94 13.34
N CYS A 123 -21.00 6.02 13.74
CA CYS A 123 -20.69 5.73 15.13
C CYS A 123 -19.22 6.09 15.37
N PRO A 124 -18.89 7.38 15.60
CA PRO A 124 -17.52 7.80 15.81
C PRO A 124 -16.99 7.31 17.17
N PRO A 125 -15.70 6.96 17.28
CA PRO A 125 -15.10 6.67 18.56
C PRO A 125 -15.06 7.93 19.45
N VAL A 126 -15.04 7.73 20.77
CA VAL A 126 -14.99 8.81 21.76
C VAL A 126 -13.76 8.62 22.64
N ILE A 127 -12.99 9.70 22.82
CA ILE A 127 -11.93 9.80 23.83
C ILE A 127 -12.30 10.96 24.75
N GLU A 128 -12.44 10.70 26.04
CA GLU A 128 -12.79 11.75 27.01
C GLU A 128 -11.79 12.91 26.97
N ASN A 129 -12.32 14.13 26.96
CA ASN A 129 -11.53 15.38 26.94
C ASN A 129 -10.58 15.52 25.73
N SER A 130 -10.82 14.82 24.61
CA SER A 130 -9.99 14.89 23.40
C SER A 130 -9.70 16.33 22.95
N ASP A 131 -10.70 17.20 23.05
CA ASP A 131 -10.64 18.56 22.51
C ASP A 131 -9.69 19.43 23.33
N SER A 132 -9.83 19.39 24.66
CA SER A 132 -8.96 20.11 25.59
C SER A 132 -7.55 19.56 25.56
N MET A 133 -7.39 18.23 25.53
CA MET A 133 -6.08 17.57 25.45
C MET A 133 -5.33 17.95 24.17
N LEU A 134 -5.99 17.91 23.01
CA LEU A 134 -5.37 18.26 21.74
C LEU A 134 -4.89 19.72 21.75
N ARG A 135 -5.75 20.63 22.23
CA ARG A 135 -5.42 22.05 22.35
C ARG A 135 -4.21 22.25 23.27
N GLU A 136 -4.22 21.64 24.46
CA GLU A 136 -3.12 21.74 25.42
C GLU A 136 -1.78 21.24 24.83
N ILE A 137 -1.78 20.04 24.23
CA ILE A 137 -0.55 19.47 23.61
C ILE A 137 0.00 20.41 22.55
N CYS A 138 -0.86 20.92 21.67
CA CYS A 138 -0.45 21.81 20.59
C CYS A 138 0.13 23.13 21.10
N TYR A 139 -0.52 23.78 22.06
CA TYR A 139 -0.03 25.04 22.62
C TYR A 139 1.26 24.85 23.42
N ASN A 140 1.36 23.79 24.22
CA ASN A 140 2.58 23.49 24.96
C ASN A 140 3.77 23.32 24.01
N LYS A 141 3.60 22.61 22.89
CA LYS A 141 4.66 22.45 21.89
C LYS A 141 4.98 23.75 21.16
N ALA A 142 3.96 24.54 20.82
CA ALA A 142 4.16 25.84 20.19
C ALA A 142 4.96 26.79 21.10
N HIS A 143 4.65 26.82 22.40
CA HIS A 143 5.39 27.62 23.39
C HIS A 143 6.82 27.12 23.62
N GLU A 144 7.05 25.80 23.58
CA GLU A 144 8.41 25.23 23.62
C GLU A 144 9.30 25.75 22.48
N ILE A 145 8.73 25.89 21.27
CA ILE A 145 9.48 26.30 20.08
C ILE A 145 9.57 27.83 19.97
N TYR A 146 8.42 28.51 20.01
CA TYR A 146 8.27 29.93 19.70
C TYR A 146 8.16 30.84 20.93
N GLY A 147 8.22 30.28 22.15
CA GLY A 147 8.15 31.00 23.41
C GLY A 147 6.72 31.27 23.90
N GLU A 148 6.60 31.79 25.13
CA GLU A 148 5.31 32.10 25.77
C GLU A 148 4.46 33.09 24.95
N ASN A 149 5.09 34.10 24.35
CA ASN A 149 4.40 35.06 23.48
C ASN A 149 4.53 34.61 22.02
N LEU A 150 3.56 33.82 21.55
CA LEU A 150 3.59 33.27 20.19
C LEU A 150 3.59 34.39 19.13
N PRO A 151 4.36 34.22 18.03
CA PRO A 151 4.21 35.07 16.87
C PRO A 151 2.77 35.00 16.34
N LYS A 152 2.23 36.15 15.91
CA LYS A 152 0.84 36.26 15.43
C LYS A 152 0.49 35.25 14.35
N VAL A 153 1.42 34.97 13.42
CA VAL A 153 1.25 33.96 12.35
C VAL A 153 1.03 32.55 12.93
N VAL A 154 1.74 32.19 13.99
CA VAL A 154 1.64 30.90 14.67
C VAL A 154 0.33 30.81 15.43
N GLU A 155 0.00 31.84 16.23
CA GLU A 155 -1.23 31.87 17.03
C GLU A 155 -2.49 31.83 16.16
N GLU A 156 -2.57 32.68 15.12
CA GLU A 156 -3.71 32.72 14.20
C GLU A 156 -3.87 31.40 13.44
N ARG A 157 -2.76 30.79 12.98
CA ARG A 157 -2.81 29.49 12.31
C ARG A 157 -3.31 28.41 13.25
N LEU A 158 -2.77 28.33 14.46
CA LEU A 158 -3.10 27.28 15.41
C LEU A 158 -4.54 27.39 15.92
N GLU A 159 -5.01 28.59 16.26
CA GLU A 159 -6.41 28.82 16.64
C GLU A 159 -7.37 28.43 15.52
N ARG A 160 -7.11 28.89 14.30
CA ARG A 160 -7.96 28.60 13.14
C ARG A 160 -8.07 27.10 12.88
N GLU A 161 -6.95 26.39 12.91
CA GLU A 161 -6.93 24.94 12.70
C GLU A 161 -7.62 24.19 13.83
N LEU A 162 -7.26 24.47 15.09
CA LEU A 162 -7.86 23.78 16.24
C LEU A 162 -9.37 24.01 16.31
N ASN A 163 -9.84 25.23 16.06
CA ASN A 163 -11.28 25.53 16.01
C ASN A 163 -11.96 24.73 14.89
N SER A 164 -11.33 24.58 13.72
CA SER A 164 -11.88 23.76 12.63
C SER A 164 -11.90 22.27 12.98
N ILE A 165 -10.82 21.74 13.55
CA ILE A 165 -10.69 20.32 13.93
C ILE A 165 -11.69 19.94 15.02
N ILE A 166 -11.77 20.76 16.07
CA ILE A 166 -12.63 20.50 17.25
C ILE A 166 -14.11 20.67 16.88
N SER A 167 -14.49 21.77 16.21
CA SER A 167 -15.90 22.01 15.88
C SER A 167 -16.49 20.99 14.90
N ASN A 168 -15.67 20.35 14.07
CA ASN A 168 -16.08 19.26 13.19
C ASN A 168 -15.90 17.85 13.81
N GLY A 169 -15.50 17.74 15.08
CA GLY A 169 -15.41 16.46 15.79
C GLY A 169 -14.20 15.59 15.42
N TYR A 170 -13.17 16.15 14.79
CA TYR A 170 -11.98 15.40 14.34
C TYR A 170 -10.86 15.33 15.40
N ALA A 171 -11.04 15.97 16.57
CA ALA A 171 -10.05 15.95 17.64
C ALA A 171 -9.71 14.53 18.12
N VAL A 172 -10.69 13.63 18.16
CA VAL A 172 -10.48 12.22 18.50
C VAL A 172 -9.51 11.55 17.52
N MET A 173 -9.64 11.76 16.21
CA MET A 173 -8.73 11.19 15.21
C MET A 173 -7.29 11.66 15.41
N TYR A 174 -7.09 12.95 15.71
CA TYR A 174 -5.78 13.50 16.02
C TYR A 174 -5.18 12.86 17.28
N MET A 175 -5.97 12.71 18.34
CA MET A 175 -5.52 12.10 19.58
C MET A 175 -5.13 10.63 19.39
N ILE A 176 -5.84 9.88 18.56
CA ILE A 176 -5.47 8.49 18.22
C ILE A 176 -4.11 8.47 17.50
N ALA A 177 -3.99 9.26 16.43
CA ALA A 177 -2.76 9.32 15.64
C ALA A 177 -1.57 9.75 16.51
N GLN A 178 -1.76 10.76 17.36
CA GLN A 178 -0.75 11.23 18.31
C GLN A 178 -0.31 10.11 19.26
N LYS A 179 -1.25 9.37 19.86
CA LYS A 179 -0.92 8.25 20.76
C LYS A 179 -0.15 7.15 20.03
N LEU A 180 -0.55 6.80 18.82
CA LEU A 180 0.13 5.78 18.00
C LEU A 180 1.56 6.20 17.64
N VAL A 181 1.74 7.44 17.17
CA VAL A 181 3.05 7.98 16.80
C VAL A 181 3.97 8.07 18.00
N TRP A 182 3.48 8.57 19.14
CA TRP A 182 4.28 8.68 20.36
C TRP A 182 4.69 7.31 20.89
N LYS A 183 3.80 6.32 20.86
CA LYS A 183 4.13 4.95 21.27
C LYS A 183 5.18 4.32 20.36
N SER A 184 5.05 4.49 19.05
CA SER A 184 6.05 4.00 18.09
C SER A 184 7.42 4.66 18.33
N ASN A 185 7.43 5.99 18.46
CA ASN A 185 8.65 6.75 18.70
C ASN A 185 9.31 6.36 20.04
N SER A 186 8.53 6.14 21.11
CA SER A 186 9.07 5.72 22.41
C SER A 186 9.67 4.31 22.37
N ASP A 187 9.17 3.47 21.45
CA ASP A 187 9.69 2.12 21.22
C ASP A 187 10.87 2.11 20.23
N GLY A 188 11.33 3.27 19.79
CA GLY A 188 12.47 3.45 18.91
C GLY A 188 12.15 3.44 17.41
N TYR A 189 10.88 3.33 17.02
CA TYR A 189 10.48 3.30 15.61
C TYR A 189 9.90 4.65 15.18
N LEU A 190 10.65 5.37 14.35
CA LEU A 190 10.17 6.57 13.68
C LEU A 190 8.92 6.25 12.86
N VAL A 191 7.92 7.15 12.87
CA VAL A 191 6.75 7.05 11.99
C VAL A 191 6.90 8.05 10.85
N GLY A 192 6.82 7.56 9.61
CA GLY A 192 6.80 8.40 8.43
C GLY A 192 5.45 9.08 8.27
N SER A 193 5.45 10.40 8.04
CA SER A 193 4.23 11.15 7.75
C SER A 193 3.72 10.80 6.34
N ARG A 194 2.39 10.70 6.17
CA ARG A 194 1.79 10.37 4.87
C ARG A 194 0.50 11.15 4.65
N GLY A 195 0.23 11.40 3.36
CA GLY A 195 -1.04 11.99 2.93
C GLY A 195 -1.11 13.49 3.21
N SER A 196 -2.29 14.00 3.51
CA SER A 196 -2.50 15.44 3.73
C SER A 196 -2.44 15.92 5.18
N VAL A 197 -2.24 15.03 6.15
CA VAL A 197 -2.14 15.45 7.57
C VAL A 197 -0.98 16.42 7.79
N GLY A 198 0.10 16.33 7.00
CA GLY A 198 1.22 17.29 6.99
C GLY A 198 0.85 18.71 6.53
N SER A 199 -0.37 18.95 6.05
CA SER A 199 -0.90 20.30 5.79
C SER A 199 -1.40 20.99 7.06
N SER A 200 -1.55 20.26 8.18
CA SER A 200 -2.05 20.79 9.45
C SER A 200 -0.92 21.12 10.42
N PHE A 201 -0.83 22.39 10.81
CA PHE A 201 0.09 22.86 11.83
C PHE A 201 -0.25 22.29 13.21
N ALA A 202 -1.53 22.07 13.51
CA ALA A 202 -1.93 21.34 14.71
C ALA A 202 -1.40 19.90 14.73
N ALA A 203 -1.30 19.24 13.56
CA ALA A 203 -0.68 17.91 13.46
C ALA A 203 0.84 17.96 13.74
N THR A 204 1.52 19.01 13.27
CA THR A 204 2.94 19.25 13.59
C THR A 204 3.14 19.46 15.09
N MET A 205 2.34 20.32 15.72
CA MET A 205 2.46 20.64 17.14
C MET A 205 2.05 19.49 18.07
N SER A 206 1.15 18.59 17.62
CA SER A 206 0.83 17.35 18.35
C SER A 206 1.83 16.21 18.10
N GLY A 207 2.81 16.41 17.22
CA GLY A 207 3.83 15.40 16.90
C GLY A 207 3.33 14.24 16.05
N ILE A 208 2.22 14.42 15.32
CA ILE A 208 1.68 13.44 14.36
C ILE A 208 2.51 13.43 13.07
N THR A 209 3.03 14.59 12.66
CA THR A 209 3.78 14.78 11.42
C THR A 209 5.04 15.61 11.65
N GLU A 210 6.11 15.28 10.93
CA GLU A 210 7.35 16.08 10.92
C GLU A 210 7.27 17.27 9.96
N VAL A 211 6.31 17.26 9.02
CA VAL A 211 6.11 18.36 8.08
C VAL A 211 5.53 19.57 8.81
N ASN A 212 6.22 20.71 8.77
CA ASN A 212 5.72 22.00 9.24
C ASN A 212 5.09 22.80 8.08
N PRO A 213 3.77 23.01 8.06
CA PRO A 213 3.08 23.64 6.93
C PRO A 213 3.11 25.18 6.94
N LEU A 214 3.72 25.81 7.94
CA LEU A 214 3.88 27.26 7.94
C LEU A 214 4.73 27.72 6.75
N SER A 215 4.64 29.00 6.41
CA SER A 215 5.57 29.61 5.46
C SER A 215 7.01 29.51 5.98
N PRO A 216 8.02 29.51 5.09
CA PRO A 216 9.42 29.50 5.47
C PRO A 216 9.73 30.54 6.52
N HIS A 217 10.45 30.15 7.57
CA HIS A 217 10.81 31.04 8.65
C HIS A 217 12.05 30.54 9.40
N TYR A 218 12.70 31.47 10.08
CA TYR A 218 13.72 31.14 11.06
C TYR A 218 13.12 31.12 12.47
N TYR A 219 13.65 30.25 13.32
CA TYR A 219 13.48 30.39 14.77
C TYR A 219 14.76 30.07 15.53
N CYS A 220 14.91 30.64 16.73
CA CYS A 220 16.03 30.37 17.61
C CYS A 220 15.60 29.40 18.73
N PRO A 221 16.18 28.20 18.82
CA PRO A 221 15.82 27.24 19.87
C PRO A 221 16.24 27.68 21.28
N ASN A 222 17.06 28.74 21.40
CA ASN A 222 17.59 29.21 22.69
C ASN A 222 16.85 30.44 23.26
N CYS A 223 16.49 31.41 22.42
CA CYS A 223 15.83 32.65 22.88
C CYS A 223 14.46 32.88 22.26
N HIS A 224 13.92 31.90 21.53
CA HIS A 224 12.59 31.93 20.91
C HIS A 224 12.35 33.08 19.90
N TYR A 225 13.41 33.75 19.44
CA TYR A 225 13.33 34.67 18.31
C TYR A 225 12.78 33.94 17.08
N ALA A 226 11.80 34.52 16.38
CA ALA A 226 11.26 33.99 15.14
C ALA A 226 11.14 35.10 14.08
N ASP A 227 11.42 34.76 12.82
CA ASP A 227 11.36 35.67 11.67
C ASP A 227 10.58 35.05 10.51
N PHE A 228 9.41 35.63 10.24
CA PHE A 228 8.50 35.27 9.13
C PHE A 228 8.43 36.36 8.06
N ASP A 229 8.88 37.59 8.39
CA ASP A 229 8.45 38.79 7.69
C ASP A 229 9.59 39.58 7.04
N SER A 230 10.85 39.27 7.36
CA SER A 230 11.97 39.93 6.72
C SER A 230 11.92 39.75 5.20
N GLU A 231 12.43 40.75 4.46
CA GLU A 231 12.49 40.69 3.00
C GLU A 231 13.26 39.45 2.51
N GLU A 232 14.26 39.02 3.28
CA GLU A 232 15.02 37.79 3.03
C GLU A 232 14.13 36.55 3.13
N VAL A 233 13.36 36.40 4.22
CA VAL A 233 12.45 35.26 4.40
C VAL A 233 11.34 35.26 3.36
N ARG A 234 10.76 36.43 3.07
CA ARG A 234 9.71 36.59 2.05
C ARG A 234 10.16 36.21 0.65
N ALA A 235 11.46 36.35 0.32
CA ALA A 235 12.01 35.91 -0.96
C ALA A 235 11.92 34.38 -1.18
N TYR A 236 11.70 33.60 -0.11
CA TYR A 236 11.53 32.15 -0.15
C TYR A 236 10.06 31.70 -0.06
N SER A 237 9.09 32.61 -0.08
CA SER A 237 7.67 32.26 -0.14
C SER A 237 7.37 31.26 -1.28
N GLY A 238 6.56 30.23 -1.00
CA GLY A 238 6.33 29.10 -1.90
C GLY A 238 7.42 28.02 -1.95
N ARG A 239 8.52 28.17 -1.19
CA ARG A 239 9.61 27.18 -1.06
C ARG A 239 9.62 26.54 0.34
N ALA A 240 10.56 25.64 0.57
CA ALA A 240 10.84 25.03 1.85
C ALA A 240 11.84 25.88 2.64
N GLY A 241 11.68 25.97 3.96
CA GLY A 241 12.55 26.74 4.84
C GLY A 241 13.99 26.23 4.83
N CYS A 242 14.21 24.93 4.61
CA CYS A 242 15.54 24.36 4.46
C CYS A 242 16.33 24.90 3.26
N ASP A 243 15.68 25.52 2.28
CA ASP A 243 16.35 26.17 1.14
C ASP A 243 16.98 27.53 1.52
N MET A 244 16.66 28.07 2.69
CA MET A 244 17.24 29.31 3.19
C MET A 244 18.68 29.07 3.69
N PRO A 245 19.57 30.08 3.57
CA PRO A 245 20.96 29.96 4.03
C PRO A 245 21.04 29.82 5.56
N ASP A 246 22.16 29.28 6.07
CA ASP A 246 22.38 29.27 7.51
C ASP A 246 22.62 30.69 8.04
N LYS A 247 22.05 30.98 9.21
CA LYS A 247 22.08 32.30 9.82
C LYS A 247 22.16 32.20 11.33
N ASN A 248 22.84 33.15 11.96
CA ASN A 248 22.89 33.27 13.42
C ASN A 248 21.79 34.19 13.93
N CYS A 249 21.28 33.89 15.11
CA CYS A 249 20.22 34.64 15.75
C CYS A 249 20.69 36.08 16.01
N PRO A 250 19.94 37.10 15.56
CA PRO A 250 20.33 38.50 15.78
C PRO A 250 20.22 38.92 17.25
N VAL A 251 19.55 38.14 18.09
CA VAL A 251 19.34 38.42 19.52
C VAL A 251 20.42 37.76 20.39
N CYS A 252 20.67 36.46 20.22
CA CYS A 252 21.57 35.71 21.10
C CYS A 252 22.81 35.11 20.41
N GLY A 253 22.96 35.27 19.09
CA GLY A 253 24.11 34.80 18.33
C GLY A 253 24.16 33.29 18.03
N GLN A 254 23.25 32.49 18.59
CA GLN A 254 23.17 31.05 18.32
C GLN A 254 22.65 30.75 16.91
N PRO A 255 23.04 29.62 16.28
CA PRO A 255 22.52 29.23 14.96
C PRO A 255 20.98 29.15 14.97
N LEU A 256 20.36 29.73 13.94
CA LEU A 256 18.92 29.64 13.73
C LEU A 256 18.56 28.30 13.11
N LYS A 257 17.37 27.80 13.45
CA LYS A 257 16.72 26.69 12.77
C LYS A 257 15.83 27.22 11.65
N LYS A 258 15.64 26.39 10.63
CA LYS A 258 14.90 26.69 9.40
C LYS A 258 13.73 25.74 9.29
N GLU A 259 12.53 26.27 9.13
CA GLU A 259 11.29 25.48 9.10
C GLU A 259 10.28 26.06 8.10
N GLY A 260 9.25 25.26 7.80
CA GLY A 260 8.10 25.68 7.01
C GLY A 260 8.17 25.25 5.55
N PHE A 261 7.14 24.55 5.07
CA PHE A 261 7.01 24.07 3.69
C PHE A 261 5.96 24.85 2.87
N ASP A 262 5.34 25.88 3.45
CA ASP A 262 4.30 26.69 2.83
C ASP A 262 3.15 25.84 2.27
N ILE A 263 2.38 25.23 3.17
CA ILE A 263 1.31 24.29 2.83
C ILE A 263 -0.02 24.79 3.44
N PRO A 264 -1.07 24.97 2.63
CA PRO A 264 -2.36 25.43 3.10
C PRO A 264 -3.10 24.32 3.87
N PHE A 265 -3.70 24.68 5.00
CA PHE A 265 -4.46 23.76 5.85
C PHE A 265 -5.66 23.16 5.11
N GLU A 266 -6.26 23.94 4.23
CA GLU A 266 -7.48 23.64 3.51
C GLU A 266 -7.31 22.46 2.55
N THR A 267 -6.07 22.11 2.19
CA THR A 267 -5.76 20.85 1.49
C THR A 267 -6.20 19.62 2.29
N PHE A 268 -6.23 19.71 3.63
CA PHE A 268 -6.64 18.64 4.52
C PHE A 268 -8.15 18.59 4.73
N LEU A 269 -8.75 19.63 5.34
CA LEU A 269 -10.19 19.67 5.72
C LEU A 269 -11.10 20.50 4.81
N GLY A 270 -10.57 21.09 3.74
CA GLY A 270 -11.30 22.10 2.97
C GLY A 270 -11.49 23.40 3.75
N PHE A 271 -12.30 24.30 3.20
CA PHE A 271 -12.59 25.61 3.82
C PHE A 271 -13.73 25.53 4.84
N LYS A 272 -14.63 24.55 4.71
CA LYS A 272 -15.82 24.42 5.56
C LYS A 272 -15.80 23.20 6.48
N GLY A 273 -14.73 22.42 6.49
CA GLY A 273 -14.68 21.13 7.21
C GLY A 273 -15.55 20.05 6.56
N ASP A 274 -16.00 20.28 5.32
CA ASP A 274 -16.88 19.40 4.53
C ASP A 274 -16.16 18.19 3.93
N LYS A 275 -14.83 18.13 4.08
CA LYS A 275 -14.01 16.98 3.73
C LYS A 275 -13.66 16.21 4.99
N GLU A 276 -13.99 14.92 4.97
CA GLU A 276 -13.54 13.99 6.01
C GLU A 276 -12.00 13.82 5.93
N PRO A 277 -11.27 14.01 7.04
CA PRO A 277 -9.83 13.84 7.08
C PRO A 277 -9.45 12.37 7.02
N ASP A 278 -8.36 12.09 6.32
CA ASP A 278 -7.70 10.78 6.33
C ASP A 278 -6.30 10.98 6.91
N ILE A 279 -6.02 10.37 8.07
CA ILE A 279 -4.73 10.44 8.74
C ILE A 279 -3.96 9.16 8.44
N ASP A 280 -3.19 9.20 7.36
CA ASP A 280 -2.29 8.13 6.95
C ASP A 280 -0.98 8.21 7.74
N LEU A 281 -0.53 7.08 8.29
CA LEU A 281 0.75 6.96 8.98
C LEU A 281 1.53 5.77 8.43
N ASN A 282 2.79 5.99 8.08
CA ASN A 282 3.71 4.94 7.65
C ASN A 282 4.52 4.45 8.86
N PHE A 283 4.14 3.30 9.40
CA PHE A 283 4.91 2.59 10.42
C PHE A 283 5.95 1.68 9.75
N SER A 284 7.00 1.33 10.49
CA SER A 284 7.86 0.23 10.09
C SER A 284 7.06 -1.07 9.97
N GLY A 285 7.35 -1.88 8.95
CA GLY A 285 6.75 -3.22 8.79
C GLY A 285 6.90 -4.07 10.05
N ASP A 286 8.06 -4.02 10.71
CA ASP A 286 8.36 -4.74 11.94
C ASP A 286 7.52 -4.29 13.14
N TYR A 287 7.03 -3.05 13.09
CA TYR A 287 6.27 -2.43 14.17
C TYR A 287 4.75 -2.40 13.90
N GLN A 288 4.32 -2.56 12.65
CA GLN A 288 2.94 -2.42 12.22
C GLN A 288 1.97 -3.26 13.08
N GLY A 289 2.31 -4.54 13.33
CA GLY A 289 1.48 -5.42 14.16
C GLY A 289 1.39 -4.97 15.63
N LYS A 290 2.45 -4.37 16.18
CA LYS A 290 2.43 -3.77 17.53
C LYS A 290 1.55 -2.51 17.56
N ALA A 291 1.63 -1.68 16.52
CA ALA A 291 0.77 -0.50 16.38
C ALA A 291 -0.72 -0.90 16.27
N HIS A 292 -1.06 -1.96 15.52
CA HIS A 292 -2.41 -2.51 15.47
C HIS A 292 -2.93 -2.92 16.85
N ARG A 293 -2.15 -3.70 17.60
CA ARG A 293 -2.51 -4.12 18.97
C ARG A 293 -2.63 -2.96 19.95
N TYR A 294 -1.86 -1.89 19.75
CA TYR A 294 -1.97 -0.70 20.60
C TYR A 294 -3.30 0.04 20.43
N VAL A 295 -3.98 -0.12 19.28
CA VAL A 295 -5.35 0.43 19.10
C VAL A 295 -6.33 -0.20 20.11
N GLU A 296 -6.18 -1.49 20.44
CA GLU A 296 -6.98 -2.15 21.49
C GLU A 296 -6.72 -1.57 22.88
N VAL A 297 -5.50 -1.09 23.15
CA VAL A 297 -5.18 -0.42 24.41
C VAL A 297 -5.87 0.95 24.48
N ILE A 298 -6.02 1.64 23.35
CA ILE A 298 -6.69 2.94 23.27
C ILE A 298 -8.21 2.79 23.42
N PHE A 299 -8.82 1.80 22.76
CA PHE A 299 -10.29 1.67 22.63
C PHE A 299 -10.93 0.54 23.44
N GLY A 300 -10.13 -0.34 24.02
CA GLY A 300 -10.59 -1.52 24.73
C GLY A 300 -10.36 -2.79 23.92
N ALA A 301 -10.04 -3.87 24.64
CA ALA A 301 -9.87 -5.19 24.04
C ALA A 301 -11.19 -5.65 23.36
N GLY A 302 -11.07 -6.21 22.15
CA GLY A 302 -12.21 -6.69 21.37
C GLY A 302 -13.00 -5.60 20.63
N GLN A 303 -12.54 -4.34 20.64
CA GLN A 303 -13.17 -3.21 19.94
C GLN A 303 -12.49 -2.84 18.62
N THR A 304 -11.57 -3.67 18.13
CA THR A 304 -10.85 -3.41 16.89
C THR A 304 -10.84 -4.64 15.99
N PHE A 305 -11.05 -4.41 14.70
CA PHE A 305 -11.09 -5.47 13.69
C PHE A 305 -10.22 -5.08 12.50
N LYS A 306 -9.59 -6.04 11.85
CA LYS A 306 -8.89 -5.75 10.60
C LYS A 306 -9.92 -5.61 9.47
N ALA A 307 -9.78 -4.62 8.60
CA ALA A 307 -10.69 -4.51 7.47
C ALA A 307 -10.52 -5.72 6.54
N GLY A 308 -11.61 -6.43 6.24
CA GLY A 308 -11.61 -7.54 5.31
C GLY A 308 -11.46 -7.09 3.86
N THR A 309 -10.90 -7.96 3.02
CA THR A 309 -10.85 -7.74 1.56
C THR A 309 -11.44 -8.94 0.83
N ILE A 310 -12.10 -8.67 -0.30
CA ILE A 310 -12.67 -9.70 -1.17
C ILE A 310 -11.79 -9.77 -2.43
N GLY A 311 -11.03 -10.85 -2.56
CA GLY A 311 -10.20 -11.10 -3.73
C GLY A 311 -11.06 -11.64 -4.87
N THR A 312 -11.18 -10.87 -5.95
CA THR A 312 -11.97 -11.24 -7.14
C THR A 312 -11.09 -11.81 -8.27
N LEU A 313 -11.71 -12.49 -9.24
CA LEU A 313 -11.04 -12.85 -10.48
C LEU A 313 -10.74 -11.59 -11.30
N ALA A 314 -9.46 -11.22 -11.38
CA ALA A 314 -8.98 -10.17 -12.27
C ALA A 314 -8.81 -10.69 -13.70
N GLU A 315 -8.77 -9.78 -14.67
CA GLU A 315 -8.73 -10.07 -16.11
C GLU A 315 -7.62 -11.08 -16.49
N LYS A 316 -6.40 -10.92 -15.96
CA LYS A 316 -5.28 -11.85 -16.24
C LYS A 316 -5.55 -13.28 -15.77
N THR A 317 -6.14 -13.43 -14.57
CA THR A 317 -6.44 -14.76 -14.03
C THR A 317 -7.62 -15.38 -14.77
N ALA A 318 -8.66 -14.60 -15.05
CA ALA A 318 -9.80 -15.03 -15.86
C ALA A 318 -9.34 -15.47 -17.26
N PHE A 319 -8.42 -14.72 -17.90
CA PHE A 319 -7.82 -15.11 -19.18
C PHE A 319 -7.12 -16.46 -19.10
N GLY A 320 -6.34 -16.70 -18.04
CA GLY A 320 -5.72 -18.01 -17.80
C GLY A 320 -6.74 -19.14 -17.70
N TYR A 321 -7.84 -18.93 -16.96
CA TYR A 321 -8.90 -19.94 -16.81
C TYR A 321 -9.58 -20.26 -18.15
N VAL A 322 -9.98 -19.22 -18.89
CA VAL A 322 -10.65 -19.38 -20.18
C VAL A 322 -9.73 -20.06 -21.20
N LYS A 323 -8.46 -19.65 -21.24
CA LYS A 323 -7.48 -20.24 -22.16
C LYS A 323 -7.22 -21.71 -21.85
N ASN A 324 -6.89 -22.03 -20.60
CA ASN A 324 -6.63 -23.41 -20.17
C ASN A 324 -7.84 -24.31 -20.43
N TYR A 325 -9.05 -23.83 -20.11
CA TYR A 325 -10.30 -24.57 -20.34
C TYR A 325 -10.47 -25.04 -21.79
N TYR A 326 -10.22 -24.14 -22.76
CA TYR A 326 -10.34 -24.47 -24.18
C TYR A 326 -9.15 -25.29 -24.70
N GLU A 327 -7.94 -25.02 -24.23
CA GLU A 327 -6.74 -25.78 -24.59
C GLU A 327 -6.84 -27.25 -24.15
N GLU A 328 -7.30 -27.52 -22.93
CA GLU A 328 -7.54 -28.87 -22.40
C GLU A 328 -8.59 -29.65 -23.22
N ARG A 329 -9.54 -28.93 -23.83
CA ARG A 329 -10.60 -29.51 -24.68
C ARG A 329 -10.22 -29.57 -26.16
N GLY A 330 -9.02 -29.14 -26.53
CA GLY A 330 -8.56 -29.08 -27.92
C GLY A 330 -9.35 -28.09 -28.79
N GLU A 331 -10.06 -27.14 -28.18
CA GLU A 331 -10.85 -26.13 -28.87
C GLU A 331 -10.06 -24.84 -29.08
N ARG A 332 -10.17 -24.24 -30.26
CA ARG A 332 -9.61 -22.91 -30.52
C ARG A 332 -10.73 -21.88 -30.69
N LYS A 333 -10.76 -20.87 -29.81
CA LYS A 333 -11.66 -19.72 -29.95
C LYS A 333 -10.93 -18.50 -30.50
N ARG A 334 -11.69 -17.59 -31.12
CA ARG A 334 -11.17 -16.29 -31.55
C ARG A 334 -10.91 -15.43 -30.31
N TYR A 335 -9.95 -14.52 -30.39
CA TYR A 335 -9.58 -13.64 -29.28
C TYR A 335 -10.76 -12.79 -28.77
N CYS A 336 -11.66 -12.35 -29.67
CA CYS A 336 -12.87 -11.63 -29.28
C CYS A 336 -13.81 -12.46 -28.39
N GLU A 337 -13.92 -13.76 -28.64
CA GLU A 337 -14.74 -14.66 -27.82
C GLU A 337 -14.09 -14.94 -26.47
N ILE A 338 -12.77 -15.14 -26.46
CA ILE A 338 -12.02 -15.27 -25.20
C ILE A 338 -12.24 -14.02 -24.33
N ASN A 339 -12.09 -12.82 -24.91
CA ASN A 339 -12.27 -11.58 -24.15
C ASN A 339 -13.71 -11.38 -23.65
N ARG A 340 -14.73 -11.74 -24.44
CA ARG A 340 -16.14 -11.71 -23.99
C ARG A 340 -16.32 -12.55 -22.72
N ILE A 341 -15.80 -13.77 -22.73
CA ILE A 341 -15.90 -14.70 -21.60
C ILE A 341 -15.08 -14.22 -20.40
N VAL A 342 -13.88 -13.69 -20.63
CA VAL A 342 -13.03 -13.10 -19.58
C VAL A 342 -13.77 -11.97 -18.87
N GLN A 343 -14.47 -11.10 -19.61
CA GLN A 343 -15.29 -10.04 -19.00
C GLN A 343 -16.41 -10.63 -18.13
N GLY A 344 -17.11 -11.67 -18.58
CA GLY A 344 -18.16 -12.34 -17.80
C GLY A 344 -17.66 -13.08 -16.55
N CYS A 345 -16.39 -13.49 -16.51
CA CYS A 345 -15.77 -14.11 -15.34
C CYS A 345 -15.17 -13.11 -14.35
N THR A 346 -14.90 -11.88 -14.79
CA THR A 346 -14.21 -10.86 -13.99
C THR A 346 -15.11 -10.35 -12.87
N GLY A 347 -14.55 -10.14 -11.68
CA GLY A 347 -15.29 -9.66 -10.51
C GLY A 347 -15.91 -10.76 -9.64
N VAL A 348 -15.95 -12.02 -10.11
CA VAL A 348 -16.39 -13.15 -9.28
C VAL A 348 -15.45 -13.32 -8.09
N ARG A 349 -16.01 -13.46 -6.88
CA ARG A 349 -15.25 -13.71 -5.65
C ARG A 349 -14.45 -15.02 -5.77
N ARG A 350 -13.16 -14.94 -5.47
CA ARG A 350 -12.23 -16.08 -5.43
C ARG A 350 -11.77 -16.40 -4.01
N THR A 351 -11.40 -15.38 -3.24
CA THR A 351 -10.83 -15.52 -1.88
C THR A 351 -11.26 -14.37 -0.99
N THR A 352 -10.97 -14.48 0.31
CA THR A 352 -11.01 -13.36 1.26
C THR A 352 -9.62 -13.14 1.84
N GLY A 353 -9.32 -11.90 2.19
CA GLY A 353 -8.03 -11.50 2.76
C GLY A 353 -8.18 -10.39 3.79
N GLN A 354 -7.07 -9.74 4.07
CA GLN A 354 -6.97 -8.64 5.01
C GLN A 354 -6.51 -7.36 4.30
N HIS A 355 -7.00 -6.21 4.75
CA HIS A 355 -6.49 -4.91 4.30
C HIS A 355 -5.05 -4.72 4.81
N PRO A 356 -4.14 -4.16 4.00
CA PRO A 356 -2.73 -4.04 4.37
C PRO A 356 -2.48 -3.30 5.69
N GLY A 357 -3.33 -2.34 6.08
CA GLY A 357 -3.17 -1.62 7.35
C GLY A 357 -4.43 -1.04 7.95
N GLY A 358 -5.60 -1.44 7.43
CA GLY A 358 -6.88 -0.82 7.81
C GLY A 358 -7.41 -1.48 9.07
N ILE A 359 -7.50 -0.72 10.15
CA ILE A 359 -8.09 -1.16 11.42
C ILE A 359 -9.42 -0.43 11.60
N ILE A 360 -10.49 -1.20 11.71
CA ILE A 360 -11.83 -0.72 12.01
C ILE A 360 -11.96 -0.58 13.52
N VAL A 361 -12.37 0.60 13.97
CA VAL A 361 -12.58 0.90 15.39
C VAL A 361 -14.07 0.86 15.69
N LEU A 362 -14.46 -0.05 16.59
CA LEU A 362 -15.80 -0.13 17.15
C LEU A 362 -15.86 0.74 18.42
N PRO A 363 -16.81 1.69 18.53
CA PRO A 363 -16.97 2.43 19.76
C PRO A 363 -17.54 1.54 20.87
N ILE A 364 -17.08 1.76 22.11
CA ILE A 364 -17.56 1.03 23.28
C ILE A 364 -19.10 1.12 23.38
N GLY A 365 -19.73 -0.03 23.62
CA GLY A 365 -21.18 -0.13 23.79
C GLY A 365 -21.93 -0.58 22.53
N TRP A 366 -21.24 -0.72 21.41
CA TRP A 366 -21.78 -1.30 20.18
C TRP A 366 -21.31 -2.74 19.98
N ASP A 367 -22.08 -3.52 19.25
CA ASP A 367 -21.69 -4.84 18.74
C ASP A 367 -21.27 -4.72 17.26
N ILE A 368 -20.18 -5.38 16.87
CA ILE A 368 -19.70 -5.36 15.48
C ILE A 368 -20.74 -5.95 14.52
N GLU A 369 -21.52 -6.94 14.98
CA GLU A 369 -22.53 -7.63 14.18
C GLU A 369 -23.71 -6.71 13.80
N GLU A 370 -23.86 -5.54 14.44
CA GLU A 370 -24.81 -4.51 14.01
C GLU A 370 -24.39 -3.81 12.70
N PHE A 371 -23.13 -3.95 12.30
CA PHE A 371 -22.55 -3.32 11.12
C PHE A 371 -22.11 -4.35 10.07
N THR A 372 -21.45 -5.41 10.50
CA THR A 372 -20.91 -6.42 9.61
C THR A 372 -20.65 -7.74 10.33
N PRO A 373 -20.88 -8.89 9.70
CA PRO A 373 -20.35 -10.15 10.20
C PRO A 373 -18.82 -10.10 10.28
N VAL A 374 -18.23 -11.01 11.04
CA VAL A 374 -16.78 -11.17 11.13
C VAL A 374 -16.33 -12.54 10.65
N GLN A 375 -15.08 -12.66 10.22
CA GLN A 375 -14.48 -13.91 9.77
C GLN A 375 -12.97 -13.92 9.95
N HIS A 376 -12.32 -15.07 9.71
CA HIS A 376 -10.89 -15.13 9.53
C HIS A 376 -10.49 -14.87 8.06
N PRO A 377 -9.36 -14.19 7.81
CA PRO A 377 -8.85 -14.01 6.46
C PRO A 377 -8.53 -15.37 5.84
N ALA A 378 -8.91 -15.58 4.58
CA ALA A 378 -8.78 -16.86 3.87
C ALA A 378 -9.34 -18.10 4.59
N ASN A 379 -10.20 -17.92 5.60
CA ASN A 379 -10.69 -18.96 6.51
C ASN A 379 -9.57 -19.71 7.27
N ASP A 380 -8.43 -19.06 7.53
CA ASP A 380 -7.38 -19.65 8.36
C ASP A 380 -7.76 -19.57 9.85
N MET A 381 -8.25 -20.70 10.38
CA MET A 381 -8.66 -20.82 11.79
C MET A 381 -7.50 -20.76 12.79
N ASN A 382 -6.24 -20.78 12.33
CA ASN A 382 -5.07 -20.60 13.19
C ASN A 382 -4.67 -19.12 13.33
N SER A 383 -5.27 -18.22 12.55
CA SER A 383 -4.97 -16.80 12.62
C SER A 383 -5.63 -16.15 13.84
N ASP A 384 -4.87 -15.36 14.60
CA ASP A 384 -5.38 -14.48 15.66
C ASP A 384 -6.12 -13.25 15.10
N ILE A 385 -6.08 -13.05 13.78
CA ILE A 385 -6.68 -11.90 13.11
C ILE A 385 -8.14 -12.19 12.77
N ILE A 386 -9.00 -11.31 13.27
CA ILE A 386 -10.42 -11.24 12.89
C ILE A 386 -10.61 -10.08 11.91
N THR A 387 -11.24 -10.39 10.77
CA THR A 387 -11.58 -9.40 9.73
C THR A 387 -13.07 -9.15 9.64
N THR A 388 -13.46 -7.92 9.28
CA THR A 388 -14.83 -7.63 8.83
C THR A 388 -15.19 -8.47 7.60
N HIS A 389 -16.42 -8.95 7.51
CA HIS A 389 -16.88 -9.71 6.33
C HIS A 389 -17.16 -8.77 5.16
N PHE A 390 -17.74 -7.61 5.45
CA PHE A 390 -17.82 -6.53 4.49
C PHE A 390 -16.46 -5.88 4.32
N ASP A 391 -16.17 -5.47 3.08
CA ASP A 391 -15.06 -4.57 2.84
C ASP A 391 -15.36 -3.20 3.46
N TYR A 392 -14.30 -2.41 3.68
CA TYR A 392 -14.46 -1.10 4.28
C TYR A 392 -15.38 -0.18 3.46
N HIS A 393 -15.37 -0.28 2.13
CA HIS A 393 -16.22 0.53 1.26
C HIS A 393 -17.72 0.38 1.54
N SER A 394 -18.14 -0.78 2.05
CA SER A 394 -19.53 -1.04 2.38
C SER A 394 -19.95 -0.46 3.75
N ILE A 395 -18.99 -0.09 4.61
CA ILE A 395 -19.21 0.37 6.00
C ILE A 395 -18.49 1.68 6.35
N ASP A 396 -17.94 2.39 5.36
CA ASP A 396 -17.16 3.62 5.53
C ASP A 396 -17.99 4.76 6.13
N SER A 397 -19.29 4.78 5.84
CA SER A 397 -20.25 5.72 6.41
C SER A 397 -20.58 5.44 7.88
N ASN A 398 -20.22 4.28 8.41
CA ASN A 398 -20.60 3.83 9.75
C ASN A 398 -19.45 3.88 10.75
N LEU A 399 -18.33 3.24 10.42
CA LEU A 399 -17.22 3.02 11.36
C LEU A 399 -15.95 3.71 10.88
N LEU A 400 -15.14 4.18 11.84
CA LEU A 400 -13.85 4.79 11.54
C LEU A 400 -12.83 3.70 11.17
N LYS A 401 -12.09 3.92 10.09
CA LYS A 401 -10.88 3.17 9.76
C LYS A 401 -9.63 3.99 10.08
N LEU A 402 -8.67 3.35 10.75
CA LEU A 402 -7.31 3.84 10.90
C LEU A 402 -6.41 3.12 9.90
N ASP A 403 -5.77 3.84 8.99
CA ASP A 403 -4.78 3.28 8.07
C ASP A 403 -3.37 3.31 8.70
N ILE A 404 -3.07 2.24 9.44
CA ILE A 404 -1.77 1.97 10.06
C ILE A 404 -0.98 1.10 9.08
N LEU A 405 -0.30 1.75 8.12
CA LEU A 405 0.37 1.09 7.01
C LEU A 405 1.81 0.73 7.36
N GLY A 406 2.27 -0.44 6.93
CA GLY A 406 3.69 -0.81 6.94
C GLY A 406 4.39 -0.19 5.73
N HIS A 407 5.58 0.36 5.95
CA HIS A 407 6.40 0.97 4.91
C HIS A 407 7.89 0.71 5.18
N ASP A 408 8.69 0.62 4.11
CA ASP A 408 10.11 0.30 4.21
C ASP A 408 10.95 1.48 4.65
N ASP A 409 10.57 2.73 4.31
CA ASP A 409 11.29 3.95 4.72
C ASP A 409 11.56 4.00 6.23
N PRO A 410 10.55 3.89 7.12
CA PRO A 410 10.80 3.81 8.56
C PRO A 410 11.67 2.64 8.99
N THR A 411 11.47 1.44 8.41
CA THR A 411 12.27 0.25 8.74
C THR A 411 13.74 0.43 8.37
N MET A 412 13.99 0.97 7.17
CA MET A 412 15.34 1.25 6.69
C MET A 412 16.02 2.34 7.51
N ILE A 413 15.30 3.42 7.85
CA ILE A 413 15.84 4.47 8.73
C ILE A 413 16.17 3.89 10.11
N ARG A 414 15.30 3.08 10.69
CA ARG A 414 15.56 2.42 11.98
C ARG A 414 16.84 1.60 11.93
N MET A 415 17.01 0.76 10.92
CA MET A 415 18.23 -0.05 10.75
C MET A 415 19.47 0.83 10.56
N LEU A 416 19.34 1.96 9.84
CA LEU A 416 20.44 2.92 9.69
C LEU A 416 20.82 3.58 11.02
N GLU A 417 19.85 3.97 11.85
CA GLU A 417 20.10 4.49 13.20
C GLU A 417 20.79 3.43 14.07
N ASP A 418 20.32 2.18 14.02
CA ASP A 418 20.92 1.06 14.79
C ASP A 418 22.37 0.76 14.37
N LEU A 419 22.67 0.83 13.06
CA LEU A 419 24.00 0.55 12.53
C LEU A 419 25.00 1.70 12.71
N THR A 420 24.53 2.95 12.76
CA THR A 420 25.41 4.14 12.72
C THR A 420 25.41 4.93 14.03
N GLY A 421 24.39 4.76 14.87
CA GLY A 421 24.18 5.53 16.09
C GLY A 421 23.71 6.97 15.87
N ILE A 422 23.40 7.36 14.63
CA ILE A 422 22.89 8.71 14.33
C ILE A 422 21.41 8.83 14.71
N ASN A 423 20.96 10.06 14.95
CA ASN A 423 19.55 10.40 15.01
C ASN A 423 19.11 10.93 13.64
N ALA A 424 18.24 10.19 12.93
CA ALA A 424 17.83 10.55 11.58
C ALA A 424 17.08 11.90 11.53
N ARG A 425 16.47 12.34 12.64
CA ARG A 425 15.80 13.64 12.74
C ARG A 425 16.75 14.83 12.78
N GLU A 426 18.02 14.60 13.11
CA GLU A 426 19.04 15.65 13.19
C GLU A 426 19.79 15.84 11.87
N ILE A 427 19.56 14.99 10.87
CA ILE A 427 20.18 15.09 9.55
C ILE A 427 19.74 16.39 8.85
N PRO A 428 20.68 17.23 8.38
CA PRO A 428 20.37 18.48 7.69
C PRO A 428 19.73 18.23 6.32
N LEU A 429 18.67 18.98 6.01
CA LEU A 429 17.90 18.88 4.75
C LEU A 429 18.46 19.75 3.61
N ASP A 430 19.69 20.23 3.73
CA ASP A 430 20.33 21.20 2.83
C ASP A 430 21.82 20.87 2.52
N SER A 431 22.30 19.67 2.89
CA SER A 431 23.62 19.16 2.49
C SER A 431 23.81 19.23 0.97
N LYS A 432 24.90 19.88 0.56
CA LYS A 432 25.29 20.04 -0.85
C LYS A 432 25.76 18.71 -1.44
N GLU A 433 26.42 17.89 -0.65
CA GLU A 433 26.86 16.55 -1.02
C GLU A 433 25.65 15.67 -1.34
N VAL A 434 24.61 15.68 -0.49
CA VAL A 434 23.36 14.94 -0.74
C VAL A 434 22.65 15.47 -2.00
N MET A 435 22.55 16.79 -2.16
CA MET A 435 21.94 17.39 -3.35
C MET A 435 22.65 16.95 -4.65
N SER A 436 23.97 16.73 -4.59
CA SER A 436 24.76 16.35 -5.77
C SER A 436 24.41 14.96 -6.33
N LEU A 437 23.90 14.03 -5.50
CA LEU A 437 23.45 12.70 -5.97
C LEU A 437 22.34 12.77 -7.00
N PHE A 438 21.54 13.83 -6.96
CA PHE A 438 20.45 14.08 -7.90
C PHE A 438 20.91 14.78 -9.18
N LYS A 439 22.22 15.05 -9.31
CA LYS A 439 22.83 15.75 -10.45
C LYS A 439 23.93 14.96 -11.14
N ASN A 440 24.74 14.22 -10.38
CA ASN A 440 25.87 13.46 -10.88
C ASN A 440 26.24 12.33 -9.89
N THR A 441 27.36 11.64 -10.17
CA THR A 441 27.89 10.54 -9.35
C THR A 441 29.08 10.96 -8.47
N GLU A 442 29.48 12.23 -8.47
CA GLU A 442 30.74 12.69 -7.88
C GLU A 442 30.81 12.43 -6.37
N ALA A 443 29.71 12.66 -5.64
CA ALA A 443 29.65 12.39 -4.20
C ALA A 443 29.79 10.91 -3.82
N LEU A 444 29.64 9.99 -4.78
CA LEU A 444 29.86 8.57 -4.57
C LEU A 444 31.32 8.14 -4.83
N GLY A 445 32.12 9.01 -5.47
CA GLY A 445 33.51 8.72 -5.84
C GLY A 445 33.68 7.81 -7.07
N ILE A 446 32.66 7.73 -7.92
CA ILE A 446 32.61 6.88 -9.13
C ILE A 446 32.20 7.69 -10.37
N THR A 447 32.41 7.15 -11.56
CA THR A 447 31.92 7.75 -12.81
C THR A 447 30.66 7.04 -13.33
N PRO A 448 29.86 7.67 -14.21
CA PRO A 448 28.72 7.00 -14.83
C PRO A 448 29.08 5.69 -15.53
N GLU A 449 30.27 5.60 -16.14
CA GLU A 449 30.77 4.41 -16.82
C GLU A 449 30.94 3.22 -15.88
N ASP A 450 31.27 3.45 -14.61
CA ASP A 450 31.41 2.39 -13.60
C ASP A 450 30.08 1.69 -13.28
N ILE A 451 28.95 2.33 -13.61
CA ILE A 451 27.59 1.87 -13.37
C ILE A 451 26.75 1.87 -14.65
N ARG A 452 27.36 1.42 -15.77
CA ARG A 452 26.72 1.24 -17.09
C ARG A 452 26.04 2.50 -17.63
N GLY A 453 26.68 3.64 -17.45
CA GLY A 453 26.23 4.93 -17.97
C GLY A 453 25.12 5.58 -17.17
N CYS A 454 24.81 5.11 -15.95
CA CYS A 454 23.84 5.77 -15.08
C CYS A 454 24.40 7.14 -14.63
N PRO A 455 23.76 8.26 -15.00
CA PRO A 455 24.38 9.58 -14.86
C PRO A 455 24.26 10.17 -13.45
N LEU A 456 23.41 9.61 -12.58
CA LEU A 456 23.08 10.15 -11.26
C LEU A 456 23.44 9.17 -10.15
N GLY A 457 23.80 9.68 -8.98
CA GLY A 457 24.10 8.89 -7.77
C GLY A 457 22.89 8.48 -6.93
N CYS A 458 21.67 8.55 -7.46
CA CYS A 458 20.44 8.31 -6.69
C CYS A 458 19.85 6.89 -6.83
N LEU A 459 20.61 5.91 -7.37
CA LEU A 459 20.19 4.50 -7.35
C LEU A 459 19.83 4.03 -5.93
N GLY A 460 18.70 3.34 -5.81
CA GLY A 460 18.20 2.85 -4.53
C GLY A 460 17.64 3.92 -3.57
N ILE A 461 17.72 5.21 -3.90
CA ILE A 461 17.05 6.26 -3.15
C ILE A 461 15.54 6.20 -3.43
N PRO A 462 14.67 6.19 -2.40
CA PRO A 462 13.22 6.19 -2.57
C PRO A 462 12.78 7.38 -3.42
N GLU A 463 11.70 7.21 -4.18
CA GLU A 463 11.17 8.19 -5.15
C GLU A 463 12.06 8.46 -6.38
N PHE A 464 13.37 8.55 -6.19
CA PHE A 464 14.29 9.10 -7.18
C PHE A 464 15.13 8.06 -7.92
N GLY A 465 15.29 6.84 -7.37
CA GLY A 465 16.19 5.82 -7.91
C GLY A 465 15.65 5.03 -9.11
N THR A 466 14.49 5.37 -9.65
CA THR A 466 13.93 4.74 -10.86
C THR A 466 14.44 5.44 -12.12
N ASP A 467 14.57 4.71 -13.24
CA ASP A 467 15.02 5.33 -14.50
C ASP A 467 14.09 6.47 -14.96
N PHE A 468 12.79 6.34 -14.68
CA PHE A 468 11.81 7.37 -14.95
C PHE A 468 12.07 8.65 -14.14
N ALA A 469 12.23 8.53 -12.81
CA ALA A 469 12.50 9.68 -11.95
C ALA A 469 13.89 10.29 -12.21
N MET A 470 14.91 9.46 -12.50
CA MET A 470 16.23 9.95 -12.88
C MET A 470 16.20 10.76 -14.17
N GLN A 471 15.45 10.31 -15.19
CA GLN A 471 15.28 11.09 -16.41
C GLN A 471 14.61 12.45 -16.13
N MET A 472 13.64 12.49 -15.22
CA MET A 472 13.03 13.75 -14.78
C MET A 472 14.03 14.66 -14.08
N LEU A 473 14.87 14.13 -13.20
CA LEU A 473 15.92 14.90 -12.51
C LEU A 473 16.90 15.52 -13.50
N ILE A 474 17.32 14.78 -14.54
CA ILE A 474 18.21 15.27 -15.59
C ILE A 474 17.55 16.41 -16.37
N GLU A 475 16.29 16.24 -16.78
CA GLU A 475 15.56 17.24 -17.56
C GLU A 475 15.20 18.49 -16.75
N ALA A 476 14.89 18.33 -15.46
CA ALA A 476 14.48 19.41 -14.57
C ALA A 476 15.64 20.14 -13.87
N ASN A 477 16.79 19.47 -13.71
CA ASN A 477 18.01 19.99 -13.06
C ASN A 477 17.73 20.70 -11.71
N PRO A 478 17.26 19.96 -10.68
CA PRO A 478 16.84 20.55 -9.40
C PRO A 478 17.99 21.28 -8.71
N THR A 479 17.70 22.40 -8.06
CA THR A 479 18.71 23.22 -7.37
C THR A 479 18.50 23.33 -5.86
N SER A 480 17.32 22.92 -5.40
CA SER A 480 16.85 23.13 -4.04
C SER A 480 16.02 21.94 -3.55
N PHE A 481 15.82 21.83 -2.25
CA PHE A 481 14.96 20.80 -1.66
C PHE A 481 13.52 20.94 -2.17
N SER A 482 13.04 22.18 -2.33
CA SER A 482 11.74 22.44 -2.97
C SER A 482 11.62 21.86 -4.38
N ASP A 483 12.68 21.86 -5.17
CA ASP A 483 12.65 21.28 -6.52
C ASP A 483 12.51 19.76 -6.44
N LEU A 484 13.13 19.11 -5.45
CA LEU A 484 12.93 17.67 -5.22
C LEU A 484 11.49 17.36 -4.80
N ILE A 485 10.87 18.19 -3.95
CA ILE A 485 9.43 18.06 -3.61
C ILE A 485 8.57 18.15 -4.88
N ARG A 486 8.87 19.11 -5.76
CA ARG A 486 8.15 19.28 -7.03
C ARG A 486 8.31 18.06 -7.94
N ILE A 487 9.54 17.54 -8.07
CA ILE A 487 9.82 16.35 -8.88
C ILE A 487 9.12 15.12 -8.31
N ALA A 488 9.14 14.93 -6.99
CA ALA A 488 8.39 13.87 -6.33
C ALA A 488 6.87 14.01 -6.55
N GLY A 489 6.33 15.23 -6.65
CA GLY A 489 4.94 15.41 -7.07
C GLY A 489 4.69 15.00 -8.52
N LEU A 490 5.61 15.36 -9.43
CA LEU A 490 5.50 15.11 -10.86
C LEU A 490 5.76 13.65 -11.28
N SER A 491 6.56 12.91 -10.50
CA SER A 491 6.92 11.52 -10.80
C SER A 491 5.82 10.53 -10.43
N HIS A 492 4.73 10.99 -9.81
CA HIS A 492 3.61 10.18 -9.36
C HIS A 492 2.29 10.57 -10.03
N GLY A 493 1.67 9.58 -10.67
CA GLY A 493 0.39 9.74 -11.34
C GLY A 493 0.52 9.71 -12.87
N THR A 494 -0.38 8.98 -13.50
CA THR A 494 -0.47 8.91 -14.97
C THR A 494 -0.80 10.30 -15.54
N ASP A 495 -0.17 10.65 -16.66
CA ASP A 495 -0.36 11.91 -17.40
C ASP A 495 -0.01 13.19 -16.61
N VAL A 496 0.80 13.09 -15.55
CA VAL A 496 1.35 14.23 -14.82
C VAL A 496 2.61 14.76 -15.52
N TRP A 497 3.59 13.89 -15.77
CA TRP A 497 4.83 14.24 -16.47
C TRP A 497 4.75 14.00 -17.98
N LEU A 498 4.69 12.73 -18.40
CA LEU A 498 4.70 12.33 -19.81
C LEU A 498 3.49 12.90 -20.55
N GLY A 499 3.72 13.55 -21.69
CA GLY A 499 2.65 14.17 -22.48
C GLY A 499 2.00 15.40 -21.82
N ASN A 500 2.56 15.91 -20.72
CA ASN A 500 2.03 17.04 -19.96
C ASN A 500 3.15 17.97 -19.46
N ALA A 501 3.55 17.91 -18.18
CA ALA A 501 4.55 18.83 -17.63
C ALA A 501 5.89 18.77 -18.39
N GLN A 502 6.29 17.58 -18.86
CA GLN A 502 7.50 17.40 -19.65
C GLN A 502 7.48 18.24 -20.94
N ASP A 503 6.38 18.19 -21.69
CA ASP A 503 6.24 18.92 -22.95
C ASP A 503 6.23 20.43 -22.72
N LEU A 504 5.55 20.87 -21.65
CA LEU A 504 5.47 22.27 -21.26
C LEU A 504 6.84 22.83 -20.86
N ILE A 505 7.67 22.03 -20.19
CA ILE A 505 9.03 22.41 -19.81
C ILE A 505 9.94 22.41 -21.04
N LYS A 506 9.88 21.37 -21.88
CA LYS A 506 10.68 21.28 -23.12
C LYS A 506 10.35 22.39 -24.12
N SER A 507 9.09 22.81 -24.20
CA SER A 507 8.67 23.91 -25.08
C SER A 507 8.98 25.31 -24.51
N GLY A 508 9.44 25.40 -23.25
CA GLY A 508 9.65 26.67 -22.55
C GLY A 508 8.35 27.39 -22.13
N THR A 509 7.20 26.73 -22.21
CA THR A 509 5.89 27.29 -21.81
C THR A 509 5.77 27.40 -20.29
N ALA A 510 6.38 26.45 -19.57
CA ALA A 510 6.46 26.43 -18.12
C ALA A 510 7.89 26.07 -17.67
N THR A 511 8.21 26.35 -16.42
CA THR A 511 9.39 25.84 -15.73
C THR A 511 8.95 24.88 -14.64
N ILE A 512 9.88 24.16 -14.01
CA ILE A 512 9.56 23.32 -12.85
C ILE A 512 8.86 24.09 -11.73
N THR A 513 9.16 25.38 -11.58
CA THR A 513 8.54 26.23 -10.55
C THR A 513 7.16 26.74 -10.92
N THR A 514 6.77 26.69 -12.20
CA THR A 514 5.47 27.20 -12.66
C THR A 514 4.52 26.11 -13.16
N CYS A 515 5.00 24.88 -13.35
CA CYS A 515 4.14 23.75 -13.68
C CYS A 515 3.37 23.24 -12.44
N ILE A 516 2.32 22.46 -12.70
CA ILE A 516 1.48 21.87 -11.65
C ILE A 516 2.20 20.64 -11.10
N CYS A 517 2.84 20.78 -9.93
CA CYS A 517 3.62 19.70 -9.33
C CYS A 517 2.82 18.95 -8.26
N THR A 518 1.99 19.69 -7.52
CA THR A 518 1.16 19.16 -6.45
C THR A 518 -0.25 19.72 -6.56
N ARG A 519 -1.22 19.08 -5.91
CA ARG A 519 -2.60 19.57 -5.93
C ARG A 519 -2.72 20.95 -5.26
N ASP A 520 -1.94 21.21 -4.21
CA ASP A 520 -1.91 22.47 -3.48
C ASP A 520 -1.60 23.65 -4.40
N ASP A 521 -0.70 23.45 -5.38
CA ASP A 521 -0.33 24.47 -6.36
C ASP A 521 -1.54 24.94 -7.18
N ILE A 522 -2.51 24.04 -7.48
CA ILE A 522 -3.75 24.39 -8.19
C ILE A 522 -4.58 25.35 -7.35
N MET A 523 -4.83 24.99 -6.10
CA MET A 523 -5.67 25.79 -5.22
C MET A 523 -5.05 27.18 -4.98
N ILE A 524 -3.76 27.22 -4.63
CA ILE A 524 -3.05 28.47 -4.35
C ILE A 524 -3.00 29.36 -5.60
N TYR A 525 -2.67 28.79 -6.76
CA TYR A 525 -2.58 29.54 -8.01
C TYR A 525 -3.94 30.16 -8.40
N LEU A 526 -5.02 29.40 -8.29
CA LEU A 526 -6.36 29.90 -8.62
C LEU A 526 -6.83 30.99 -7.66
N ILE A 527 -6.58 30.85 -6.36
CA ILE A 527 -6.87 31.89 -5.37
C ILE A 527 -6.07 33.16 -5.68
N ASN A 528 -4.78 33.03 -6.00
CA ASN A 528 -3.93 34.17 -6.38
C ASN A 528 -4.39 34.85 -7.68
N LYS A 529 -5.07 34.14 -8.56
CA LYS A 529 -5.70 34.69 -9.77
C LYS A 529 -7.05 35.37 -9.51
N GLY A 530 -7.58 35.26 -8.29
CA GLY A 530 -8.81 35.90 -7.83
C GLY A 530 -10.05 35.00 -7.82
N LEU A 531 -9.90 33.68 -8.07
CA LEU A 531 -11.03 32.76 -7.95
C LEU A 531 -11.45 32.61 -6.49
N GLU A 532 -12.75 32.36 -6.28
CA GLU A 532 -13.30 32.06 -4.95
C GLU A 532 -12.65 30.79 -4.38
N SER A 533 -12.29 30.83 -3.10
CA SER A 533 -11.48 29.80 -2.45
C SER A 533 -12.13 28.41 -2.42
N GLY A 534 -13.44 28.33 -2.18
CA GLY A 534 -14.21 27.09 -2.26
C GLY A 534 -14.24 26.48 -3.66
N MET A 535 -14.38 27.32 -4.70
CA MET A 535 -14.27 26.89 -6.10
C MET A 535 -12.86 26.37 -6.42
N ALA A 536 -11.81 27.10 -6.02
CA ALA A 536 -10.42 26.68 -6.22
C ALA A 536 -10.12 25.32 -5.56
N PHE A 537 -10.61 25.11 -4.33
CA PHE A 537 -10.53 23.84 -3.63
C PHE A 537 -11.26 22.71 -4.37
N THR A 538 -12.47 22.97 -4.86
CA THR A 538 -13.27 21.98 -5.59
C THR A 538 -12.59 21.57 -6.90
N ILE A 539 -12.02 22.54 -7.63
CA ILE A 539 -11.24 22.31 -8.85
C ILE A 539 -10.02 21.44 -8.54
N MET A 540 -9.25 21.79 -7.51
CA MET A 540 -8.10 21.00 -7.06
C MET A 540 -8.49 19.54 -6.77
N GLU A 541 -9.54 19.32 -5.97
CA GLU A 541 -10.00 17.97 -5.60
C GLU A 541 -10.55 17.17 -6.80
N SER A 542 -11.12 17.83 -7.82
CA SER A 542 -11.54 17.19 -9.06
C SER A 542 -10.34 16.74 -9.90
N VAL A 543 -9.39 17.64 -10.15
CA VAL A 543 -8.21 17.39 -10.99
C VAL A 543 -7.33 16.30 -10.39
N ARG A 544 -7.04 16.35 -9.08
CA ARG A 544 -6.18 15.34 -8.42
C ARG A 544 -6.78 13.93 -8.43
N LYS A 545 -8.10 13.79 -8.67
CA LYS A 545 -8.81 12.51 -8.80
C LYS A 545 -9.01 12.09 -10.26
N GLY A 546 -8.42 12.80 -11.21
CA GLY A 546 -8.56 12.49 -12.64
C GLY A 546 -9.95 12.75 -13.21
N LYS A 547 -10.79 13.52 -12.52
CA LYS A 547 -12.15 13.86 -12.96
C LYS A 547 -12.17 15.02 -13.96
N GLY A 548 -11.04 15.68 -14.18
CA GLY A 548 -10.89 16.80 -15.09
C GLY A 548 -11.64 18.06 -14.63
N LEU A 549 -12.01 18.91 -15.59
CA LEU A 549 -12.67 20.19 -15.38
C LEU A 549 -14.07 20.21 -16.00
N LYS A 550 -15.01 20.87 -15.33
CA LYS A 550 -16.32 21.20 -15.89
C LYS A 550 -16.24 22.44 -16.79
N PRO A 551 -17.12 22.59 -17.79
CA PRO A 551 -17.14 23.78 -18.65
C PRO A 551 -17.22 25.11 -17.89
N GLU A 552 -18.05 25.17 -16.85
CA GLU A 552 -18.20 26.36 -15.98
C GLU A 552 -16.90 26.76 -15.27
N TRP A 553 -16.05 25.79 -14.90
CA TRP A 553 -14.76 26.07 -14.28
C TRP A 553 -13.76 26.58 -15.31
N GLU A 554 -13.77 26.04 -16.54
CA GLU A 554 -12.89 26.53 -17.61
C GLU A 554 -13.19 28.00 -17.96
N GLU A 555 -14.47 28.37 -18.02
CA GLU A 555 -14.90 29.75 -18.26
C GLU A 555 -14.44 30.69 -17.13
N GLU A 556 -14.63 30.30 -15.87
CA GLU A 556 -14.24 31.14 -14.73
C GLU A 556 -12.72 31.25 -14.60
N MET A 557 -11.98 30.18 -14.89
CA MET A 557 -10.51 30.18 -14.96
C MET A 557 -10.03 31.16 -16.05
N LYS A 558 -10.62 31.12 -17.25
CA LYS A 558 -10.26 32.04 -18.35
C LYS A 558 -10.57 33.50 -18.01
N LYS A 559 -11.71 33.76 -17.38
CA LYS A 559 -12.13 35.10 -16.94
C LYS A 559 -11.14 35.73 -15.95
N HIS A 560 -10.47 34.91 -15.14
CA HIS A 560 -9.42 35.32 -14.21
C HIS A 560 -8.00 35.26 -14.82
N GLY A 561 -7.87 35.09 -16.14
CA GLY A 561 -6.57 35.10 -16.81
C GLY A 561 -5.69 33.88 -16.51
N VAL A 562 -6.31 32.72 -16.28
CA VAL A 562 -5.61 31.43 -16.29
C VAL A 562 -5.37 31.02 -17.74
N PRO A 563 -4.12 30.71 -18.14
CA PRO A 563 -3.79 30.42 -19.53
C PRO A 563 -4.31 29.04 -19.97
N ASP A 564 -4.58 28.89 -21.28
CA ASP A 564 -5.14 27.66 -21.87
C ASP A 564 -4.26 26.44 -21.63
N TRP A 565 -2.92 26.59 -21.59
CA TRP A 565 -2.03 25.47 -21.31
C TRP A 565 -2.24 24.91 -19.89
N TYR A 566 -2.57 25.75 -18.92
CA TYR A 566 -2.80 25.35 -17.53
C TYR A 566 -4.12 24.58 -17.42
N ILE A 567 -5.16 25.06 -18.09
CA ILE A 567 -6.46 24.36 -18.22
C ILE A 567 -6.27 23.01 -18.91
N GLY A 568 -5.50 22.98 -20.00
CA GLY A 568 -5.15 21.76 -20.72
C GLY A 568 -4.39 20.76 -19.86
N SER A 569 -3.46 21.22 -19.02
CA SER A 569 -2.71 20.40 -18.07
C SER A 569 -3.63 19.77 -17.02
N CYS A 570 -4.52 20.57 -16.39
CA CYS A 570 -5.51 20.08 -15.42
C CYS A 570 -6.41 18.95 -15.97
N LYS A 571 -6.71 18.95 -17.26
CA LYS A 571 -7.58 17.92 -17.89
C LYS A 571 -6.86 16.59 -18.15
N LYS A 572 -5.52 16.60 -18.17
CA LYS A 572 -4.69 15.40 -18.43
C LYS A 572 -4.47 14.58 -17.16
N ILE A 573 -4.13 15.26 -16.06
CA ILE A 573 -3.78 14.66 -14.76
C ILE A 573 -4.80 13.61 -14.33
N LYS A 574 -4.36 12.37 -14.07
CA LYS A 574 -5.20 11.27 -13.56
C LYS A 574 -5.15 11.12 -12.04
N TYR A 575 -4.01 11.46 -11.45
CA TYR A 575 -3.77 11.41 -10.02
C TYR A 575 -2.66 12.40 -9.66
N MET A 576 -2.71 13.03 -8.48
CA MET A 576 -1.65 13.94 -8.04
C MET A 576 -1.56 14.05 -6.52
N PHE A 577 -0.33 14.14 -6.01
CA PHE A 577 -0.04 14.22 -4.57
C PHE A 577 -0.39 15.58 -3.93
N PRO A 578 -0.72 15.59 -2.63
CA PRO A 578 -0.54 16.78 -1.80
C PRO A 578 0.94 17.08 -1.54
N LYS A 579 1.27 18.36 -1.44
CA LYS A 579 2.63 18.85 -1.13
C LYS A 579 3.17 18.30 0.18
N ALA A 580 2.30 18.12 1.18
CA ALA A 580 2.65 17.50 2.46
C ALA A 580 3.17 16.07 2.32
N HIS A 581 2.54 15.26 1.47
CA HIS A 581 2.98 13.89 1.20
C HIS A 581 4.33 13.89 0.48
N ALA A 582 4.47 14.70 -0.57
CA ALA A 582 5.73 14.84 -1.29
C ALA A 582 6.87 15.30 -0.36
N ALA A 583 6.65 16.32 0.48
CA ALA A 583 7.61 16.78 1.46
C ALA A 583 8.07 15.67 2.43
N ALA A 584 7.12 14.93 3.01
CA ALA A 584 7.43 13.85 3.93
C ALA A 584 8.29 12.74 3.29
N TYR A 585 7.96 12.33 2.06
CA TYR A 585 8.70 11.30 1.34
C TYR A 585 10.09 11.79 0.92
N VAL A 586 10.22 13.03 0.47
CA VAL A 586 11.52 13.62 0.13
C VAL A 586 12.40 13.74 1.39
N MET A 587 11.83 14.08 2.55
CA MET A 587 12.56 14.09 3.83
C MET A 587 13.12 12.70 4.18
N MET A 588 12.33 11.62 4.02
CA MET A 588 12.82 10.26 4.26
C MET A 588 13.90 9.85 3.26
N GLY A 589 13.64 10.06 1.96
CA GLY A 589 14.60 9.78 0.89
C GLY A 589 15.92 10.55 1.07
N TRP A 590 15.85 11.80 1.55
CA TRP A 590 17.01 12.62 1.85
C TRP A 590 17.85 12.06 3.02
N ARG A 591 17.20 11.61 4.10
CA ARG A 591 17.90 10.96 5.24
C ARG A 591 18.62 9.69 4.81
N ILE A 592 17.98 8.89 3.96
CA ILE A 592 18.59 7.69 3.36
C ILE A 592 19.76 8.07 2.44
N ALA A 593 19.60 9.10 1.61
CA ALA A 593 20.64 9.61 0.72
C ALA A 593 21.86 10.17 1.48
N TYR A 594 21.64 10.81 2.63
CA TYR A 594 22.71 11.20 3.55
C TYR A 594 23.52 9.99 4.00
N CYS A 595 22.85 8.92 4.45
CA CYS A 595 23.53 7.70 4.86
C CYS A 595 24.25 7.01 3.70
N LYS A 596 23.73 7.10 2.46
CA LYS A 596 24.40 6.57 1.27
C LYS A 596 25.79 7.17 1.04
N ILE A 597 25.97 8.45 1.32
CA ILE A 597 27.27 9.14 1.18
C ILE A 597 28.15 8.88 2.40
N PHE A 598 27.63 9.19 3.60
CA PHE A 598 28.44 9.28 4.81
C PHE A 598 28.59 7.95 5.56
N TYR A 599 27.67 6.99 5.34
CA TYR A 599 27.66 5.67 5.97
C TYR A 599 27.34 4.55 4.94
N PRO A 600 28.15 4.42 3.86
CA PRO A 600 27.80 3.61 2.70
C PRO A 600 27.55 2.12 3.00
N LEU A 601 28.37 1.48 3.84
CA LEU A 601 28.15 0.08 4.22
C LEU A 601 26.83 -0.10 4.99
N ALA A 602 26.47 0.83 5.87
CA ALA A 602 25.19 0.80 6.56
C ALA A 602 24.01 1.00 5.59
N TYR A 603 24.17 1.90 4.62
CA TYR A 603 23.19 2.06 3.54
C TYR A 603 22.97 0.78 2.74
N TYR A 604 24.04 0.13 2.26
CA TYR A 604 23.92 -1.09 1.47
C TYR A 604 23.38 -2.25 2.32
N ALA A 605 23.84 -2.41 3.56
CA ALA A 605 23.29 -3.41 4.48
C ALA A 605 21.78 -3.22 4.68
N ALA A 606 21.33 -1.99 4.96
CA ALA A 606 19.91 -1.69 5.15
C ALA A 606 19.10 -1.85 3.84
N TYR A 607 19.65 -1.42 2.70
CA TYR A 607 18.98 -1.55 1.40
C TYR A 607 18.75 -3.01 1.02
N PHE A 608 19.79 -3.86 1.12
CA PHE A 608 19.67 -5.26 0.74
C PHE A 608 18.85 -6.09 1.71
N SER A 609 18.78 -5.68 2.98
CA SER A 609 17.93 -6.37 3.98
C SER A 609 16.45 -6.01 3.85
N ILE A 610 16.13 -4.76 3.48
CA ILE A 610 14.76 -4.24 3.61
C ILE A 610 14.09 -3.99 2.25
N ARG A 611 14.83 -3.48 1.25
CA ARG A 611 14.25 -2.98 -0.01
C ARG A 611 14.51 -3.84 -1.23
N ALA A 612 15.58 -4.64 -1.20
CA ALA A 612 15.86 -5.52 -2.31
C ALA A 612 14.73 -6.56 -2.42
N THR A 613 14.17 -6.67 -3.62
CA THR A 613 12.95 -7.45 -3.86
C THR A 613 13.23 -8.83 -4.45
N ALA A 614 14.38 -8.99 -5.10
CA ALA A 614 14.80 -10.22 -5.77
C ALA A 614 16.33 -10.36 -5.71
N PHE A 615 16.90 -10.17 -4.52
CA PHE A 615 18.34 -10.33 -4.29
C PHE A 615 18.73 -11.81 -4.43
N SER A 616 19.89 -12.09 -5.02
CA SER A 616 20.42 -13.46 -5.15
C SER A 616 21.92 -13.50 -4.82
N TYR A 617 22.27 -14.28 -3.81
CA TYR A 617 23.66 -14.49 -3.40
C TYR A 617 24.52 -15.06 -4.54
N GLU A 618 23.99 -16.01 -5.31
CA GLU A 618 24.73 -16.66 -6.40
C GLU A 618 25.08 -15.68 -7.53
N LEU A 619 24.16 -14.77 -7.85
CA LEU A 619 24.30 -13.83 -8.95
C LEU A 619 25.06 -12.58 -8.54
N MET A 620 24.90 -12.13 -7.29
CA MET A 620 25.33 -10.80 -6.86
C MET A 620 26.55 -10.79 -5.94
N CYS A 621 26.75 -11.83 -5.12
CA CYS A 621 27.76 -11.79 -4.05
C CYS A 621 29.09 -12.49 -4.40
N GLN A 622 29.20 -13.07 -5.59
CA GLN A 622 30.37 -13.84 -6.02
C GLN A 622 31.46 -13.00 -6.69
N GLY A 623 31.46 -11.68 -6.43
CA GLY A 623 32.41 -10.72 -6.98
C GLY A 623 31.91 -9.98 -8.21
N LYS A 624 32.56 -8.84 -8.50
CA LYS A 624 32.19 -7.91 -9.58
C LYS A 624 32.11 -8.60 -10.95
N GLU A 625 33.09 -9.43 -11.29
CA GLU A 625 33.13 -10.09 -12.61
C GLU A 625 31.92 -11.00 -12.86
N LYS A 626 31.49 -11.77 -11.84
CA LYS A 626 30.33 -12.65 -11.97
C LYS A 626 29.03 -11.86 -12.08
N LEU A 627 28.91 -10.77 -11.32
CA LEU A 627 27.78 -9.85 -11.43
C LEU A 627 27.66 -9.29 -12.86
N GLU A 628 28.76 -8.75 -13.41
CA GLU A 628 28.75 -8.16 -14.75
C GLU A 628 28.39 -9.19 -15.83
N TYR A 629 28.85 -10.44 -15.69
CA TYR A 629 28.49 -11.52 -16.59
C TYR A 629 26.97 -11.75 -16.66
N PHE A 630 26.28 -11.79 -15.51
CA PHE A 630 24.83 -11.97 -15.49
C PHE A 630 24.07 -10.73 -15.94
N MET A 631 24.58 -9.52 -15.62
CA MET A 631 24.01 -8.28 -16.12
C MET A 631 24.07 -8.22 -17.66
N ASP A 632 25.17 -8.67 -18.28
CA ASP A 632 25.30 -8.76 -19.73
C ASP A 632 24.31 -9.75 -20.37
N ASP A 633 24.03 -10.88 -19.72
CA ASP A 633 22.97 -11.79 -20.17
C ASP A 633 21.60 -11.10 -20.16
N TYR A 634 21.28 -10.43 -19.06
CA TYR A 634 19.99 -9.79 -18.86
C TYR A 634 19.78 -8.64 -19.86
N GLU A 635 20.82 -7.85 -20.14
CA GLU A 635 20.76 -6.80 -21.16
C GLU A 635 20.55 -7.36 -22.57
N LYS A 636 21.20 -8.48 -22.93
CA LYS A 636 21.02 -9.11 -24.25
C LYS A 636 19.58 -9.55 -24.51
N ARG A 637 18.83 -9.86 -23.46
CA ARG A 637 17.45 -10.34 -23.53
C ARG A 637 16.43 -9.44 -22.82
N LYS A 638 16.77 -8.15 -22.67
CA LYS A 638 16.03 -7.16 -21.87
C LYS A 638 14.52 -7.12 -22.15
N ASP A 639 14.12 -7.23 -23.42
CA ASP A 639 12.71 -7.17 -23.84
C ASP A 639 11.90 -8.44 -23.49
N SER A 640 12.59 -9.51 -23.08
CA SER A 640 11.99 -10.81 -22.73
C SER A 640 12.10 -11.14 -21.23
N LEU A 641 12.67 -10.25 -20.43
CA LEU A 641 12.82 -10.47 -18.99
C LEU A 641 11.45 -10.60 -18.31
N THR A 642 11.31 -11.63 -17.49
CA THR A 642 10.20 -11.80 -16.57
C THR A 642 10.22 -10.71 -15.49
N LYS A 643 9.11 -10.53 -14.77
CA LYS A 643 9.04 -9.54 -13.68
C LYS A 643 10.10 -9.80 -12.59
N LYS A 644 10.28 -11.06 -12.18
CA LYS A 644 11.33 -11.46 -11.21
C LYS A 644 12.72 -11.05 -11.70
N GLU A 645 13.02 -11.25 -12.98
CA GLU A 645 14.33 -10.90 -13.54
C GLU A 645 14.52 -9.39 -13.68
N GLN A 646 13.48 -8.63 -14.01
CA GLN A 646 13.53 -7.16 -13.98
C GLN A 646 13.83 -6.62 -12.58
N ASP A 647 13.20 -7.22 -11.57
CA ASP A 647 13.43 -6.85 -10.16
C ASP A 647 14.83 -7.28 -9.70
N THR A 648 15.32 -8.46 -10.14
CA THR A 648 16.69 -8.92 -9.91
C THR A 648 17.70 -7.96 -10.52
N TYR A 649 17.47 -7.51 -11.77
CA TYR A 649 18.33 -6.56 -12.47
C TYR A 649 18.41 -5.21 -11.75
N LYS A 650 17.28 -4.73 -11.21
CA LYS A 650 17.24 -3.51 -10.40
C LYS A 650 18.14 -3.65 -9.16
N ASP A 651 18.09 -4.78 -8.47
CA ASP A 651 18.94 -5.03 -7.29
C ASP A 651 20.43 -5.18 -7.69
N MET A 652 20.72 -5.84 -8.82
CA MET A 652 22.07 -5.94 -9.40
C MET A 652 22.71 -4.56 -9.63
N ARG A 653 21.96 -3.56 -10.10
CA ARG A 653 22.49 -2.19 -10.29
C ARG A 653 22.98 -1.55 -9.00
N ASN A 654 22.29 -1.80 -7.88
CA ASN A 654 22.73 -1.29 -6.58
C ASN A 654 23.99 -2.02 -6.09
N VAL A 655 24.11 -3.32 -6.37
CA VAL A 655 25.32 -4.10 -6.08
C VAL A 655 26.49 -3.66 -6.96
N GLN A 656 26.25 -3.37 -8.24
CA GLN A 656 27.26 -2.84 -9.14
C GLN A 656 27.82 -1.51 -8.63
N GLU A 657 26.94 -0.60 -8.19
CA GLU A 657 27.35 0.66 -7.56
C GLU A 657 28.17 0.41 -6.29
N MET A 658 27.75 -0.52 -5.43
CA MET A 658 28.50 -0.90 -4.23
C MET A 658 29.92 -1.36 -4.58
N TYR A 659 30.08 -2.26 -5.56
CA TYR A 659 31.39 -2.73 -6.01
C TYR A 659 32.22 -1.62 -6.66
N ALA A 660 31.59 -0.74 -7.45
CA ALA A 660 32.26 0.42 -8.05
C ALA A 660 32.84 1.37 -7.00
N ARG A 661 32.17 1.50 -5.84
CA ARG A 661 32.65 2.27 -4.69
C ARG A 661 33.70 1.55 -3.84
N GLY A 662 34.09 0.34 -4.21
CA GLY A 662 35.17 -0.42 -3.57
C GLY A 662 34.76 -1.26 -2.36
N PHE A 663 33.45 -1.46 -2.13
CA PHE A 663 32.97 -2.36 -1.09
C PHE A 663 32.78 -3.77 -1.61
N GLU A 664 32.85 -4.76 -0.72
CA GLU A 664 32.78 -6.17 -1.08
C GLU A 664 31.83 -6.92 -0.16
N PHE A 665 31.26 -8.01 -0.70
CA PHE A 665 30.66 -9.05 0.13
C PHE A 665 31.72 -10.00 0.66
N MET A 666 31.48 -10.53 1.86
CA MET A 666 32.16 -11.73 2.32
C MET A 666 31.29 -12.96 2.01
N PRO A 667 31.90 -14.16 1.86
CA PRO A 667 31.13 -15.38 1.74
C PRO A 667 30.22 -15.59 2.94
N ILE A 668 29.03 -16.17 2.70
CA ILE A 668 28.12 -16.54 3.79
C ILE A 668 28.82 -17.55 4.72
N ASP A 669 28.85 -17.24 6.00
CA ASP A 669 29.21 -18.16 7.08
C ASP A 669 27.91 -18.63 7.75
N ILE A 670 27.52 -19.88 7.53
CA ILE A 670 26.24 -20.45 8.02
C ILE A 670 26.09 -20.44 9.55
N TYR A 671 27.17 -20.16 10.29
CA TYR A 671 27.15 -20.06 11.75
C TYR A 671 27.08 -18.62 12.27
N LYS A 672 27.22 -17.62 11.38
CA LYS A 672 27.24 -16.19 11.76
C LYS A 672 26.20 -15.36 11.02
N ALA A 673 25.86 -15.76 9.79
CA ALA A 673 24.92 -15.04 8.95
C ALA A 673 23.53 -15.04 9.59
N ASN A 674 22.90 -13.87 9.63
CA ASN A 674 21.50 -13.75 10.04
C ASN A 674 20.58 -14.35 8.96
N ALA A 675 19.35 -14.70 9.37
CA ALA A 675 18.34 -15.22 8.46
C ALA A 675 17.93 -14.20 7.38
N HIS A 676 17.67 -12.95 7.80
CA HIS A 676 17.01 -11.92 6.97
C HIS A 676 17.75 -10.58 6.85
N THR A 677 18.87 -10.40 7.55
CA THR A 677 19.56 -9.10 7.60
C THR A 677 21.03 -9.21 7.25
N PHE A 678 21.50 -8.28 6.42
CA PHE A 678 22.90 -8.15 6.08
C PHE A 678 23.67 -7.55 7.27
N GLN A 679 24.86 -8.07 7.53
CA GLN A 679 25.71 -7.63 8.63
C GLN A 679 26.98 -6.97 8.10
N ILE A 680 27.46 -5.94 8.79
CA ILE A 680 28.77 -5.32 8.51
C ILE A 680 29.81 -6.02 9.39
N ILE A 681 30.73 -6.76 8.78
CA ILE A 681 31.81 -7.47 9.48
C ILE A 681 33.13 -7.18 8.78
N ASP A 682 34.13 -6.74 9.54
CA ASP A 682 35.48 -6.44 9.05
C ASP A 682 35.50 -5.51 7.82
N GLY A 683 34.57 -4.54 7.75
CA GLY A 683 34.45 -3.61 6.64
C GLY A 683 33.83 -4.19 5.35
N LYS A 684 33.26 -5.39 5.42
CA LYS A 684 32.54 -6.07 4.33
C LYS A 684 31.10 -6.36 4.73
N LEU A 685 30.28 -6.73 3.74
CA LEU A 685 28.91 -7.16 3.97
C LEU A 685 28.80 -8.70 3.98
N MET A 686 28.29 -9.25 5.06
CA MET A 686 27.81 -10.63 5.14
C MET A 686 26.37 -10.66 4.62
N PRO A 687 26.07 -11.42 3.55
CA PRO A 687 24.72 -11.60 3.07
C PRO A 687 23.85 -12.39 4.04
N ALA A 688 22.54 -12.13 4.03
CA ALA A 688 21.54 -12.90 4.76
C ALA A 688 21.34 -14.28 4.12
N LEU A 689 20.92 -15.27 4.91
CA LEU A 689 20.72 -16.64 4.43
C LEU A 689 19.59 -16.75 3.39
N ASP A 690 18.50 -16.00 3.57
CA ASP A 690 17.35 -16.00 2.67
C ASP A 690 17.64 -15.47 1.24
N THR A 691 18.82 -14.89 1.04
CA THR A 691 19.31 -14.48 -0.28
C THR A 691 19.77 -15.66 -1.15
N ILE A 692 19.83 -16.87 -0.58
CA ILE A 692 20.15 -18.12 -1.30
C ILE A 692 18.88 -18.65 -1.96
N GLU A 693 18.94 -18.92 -3.27
CA GLU A 693 17.77 -19.40 -4.01
C GLU A 693 17.24 -20.73 -3.44
N GLY A 694 15.94 -20.76 -3.16
CA GLY A 694 15.26 -21.90 -2.55
C GLY A 694 15.31 -21.93 -1.02
N LEU A 695 16.04 -21.02 -0.37
CA LEU A 695 16.05 -20.88 1.09
C LEU A 695 15.07 -19.77 1.52
N GLY A 696 13.77 -20.08 1.50
CA GLY A 696 12.74 -19.13 1.96
C GLY A 696 12.77 -18.88 3.47
N ASP A 697 11.99 -17.90 3.94
CA ASP A 697 12.15 -17.31 5.28
C ASP A 697 12.25 -18.34 6.42
N ARG A 698 11.29 -19.27 6.49
CA ARG A 698 11.27 -20.31 7.53
C ARG A 698 12.47 -21.24 7.49
N ALA A 699 13.01 -21.50 6.30
CA ALA A 699 14.18 -22.35 6.13
C ALA A 699 15.44 -21.61 6.60
N ALA A 700 15.56 -20.30 6.29
CA ALA A 700 16.63 -19.46 6.80
C ALA A 700 16.60 -19.37 8.34
N ASP A 701 15.43 -19.14 8.94
CA ASP A 701 15.22 -19.17 10.40
C ASP A 701 15.67 -20.51 11.02
N ALA A 702 15.25 -21.63 10.40
CA ALA A 702 15.61 -22.96 10.87
C ALA A 702 17.11 -23.23 10.79
N VAL A 703 17.82 -22.67 9.80
CA VAL A 703 19.27 -22.76 9.70
C VAL A 703 19.95 -22.03 10.86
N VAL A 704 19.53 -20.79 11.16
CA VAL A 704 20.07 -20.01 12.29
C VAL A 704 19.82 -20.74 13.61
N ALA A 705 18.58 -21.15 13.86
CA ALA A 705 18.22 -21.86 15.09
C ALA A 705 19.00 -23.17 15.25
N ALA A 706 19.14 -23.95 14.16
CA ALA A 706 19.94 -25.16 14.20
C ALA A 706 21.42 -24.85 14.45
N ALA A 707 22.01 -23.82 13.83
CA ALA A 707 23.41 -23.45 14.02
C ALA A 707 23.73 -23.09 15.48
N GLU A 708 22.78 -22.49 16.21
CA GLU A 708 22.91 -22.19 17.64
C GLU A 708 23.01 -23.45 18.53
N GLU A 709 22.41 -24.57 18.11
CA GLU A 709 22.49 -25.85 18.84
C GLU A 709 23.88 -26.51 18.75
N GLY A 710 24.75 -26.03 17.85
CA GLY A 710 26.10 -26.51 17.67
C GLY A 710 26.47 -26.81 16.21
N PRO A 711 27.74 -27.14 15.93
CA PRO A 711 28.23 -27.33 14.56
C PRO A 711 27.50 -28.48 13.86
N PHE A 712 27.32 -28.36 12.54
CA PHE A 712 26.81 -29.45 11.73
C PHE A 712 27.89 -30.52 11.58
N LEU A 713 27.47 -31.79 11.59
CA LEU A 713 28.39 -32.93 11.49
C LEU A 713 28.53 -33.45 10.04
N SER A 714 27.46 -33.33 9.26
CA SER A 714 27.39 -33.73 7.86
C SER A 714 26.27 -32.99 7.12
N LEU A 715 26.21 -33.11 5.79
CA LEU A 715 25.09 -32.57 5.01
C LEU A 715 23.75 -33.21 5.39
N ASP A 716 23.74 -34.52 5.70
CA ASP A 716 22.55 -35.19 6.23
C ASP A 716 22.10 -34.63 7.59
N ASP A 717 23.04 -34.30 8.48
CA ASP A 717 22.74 -33.66 9.77
C ASP A 717 22.11 -32.27 9.56
N PHE A 718 22.72 -31.46 8.69
CA PHE A 718 22.18 -30.16 8.29
C PHE A 718 20.75 -30.29 7.76
N ARG A 719 20.52 -31.22 6.82
CA ARG A 719 19.18 -31.47 6.25
C ARG A 719 18.16 -31.87 7.31
N ASN A 720 18.55 -32.75 8.23
CA ASN A 720 17.64 -33.29 9.23
C ASN A 720 17.22 -32.23 10.26
N ARG A 721 18.15 -31.37 10.67
CA ARG A 721 17.92 -30.29 11.65
C ARG A 721 17.16 -29.11 11.05
N THR A 722 17.48 -28.73 9.81
CA THR A 722 16.94 -27.50 9.18
C THR A 722 15.72 -27.75 8.29
N LYS A 723 15.48 -29.00 7.85
CA LYS A 723 14.47 -29.38 6.85
C LYS A 723 14.63 -28.70 5.49
N VAL A 724 15.80 -28.14 5.20
CA VAL A 724 16.13 -27.57 3.89
C VAL A 724 16.08 -28.65 2.80
N THR A 725 15.59 -28.29 1.62
CA THR A 725 15.44 -29.23 0.50
C THR A 725 16.79 -29.71 -0.02
N ALA A 726 16.84 -30.92 -0.58
CA ALA A 726 18.09 -31.47 -1.14
C ALA A 726 18.67 -30.58 -2.25
N SER A 727 17.82 -30.04 -3.13
CA SER A 727 18.25 -29.13 -4.20
C SER A 727 18.90 -27.86 -3.68
N THR A 728 18.39 -27.30 -2.58
CA THR A 728 18.99 -26.10 -1.95
C THR A 728 20.31 -26.44 -1.27
N ILE A 729 20.42 -27.62 -0.64
CA ILE A 729 21.69 -28.08 -0.03
C ILE A 729 22.76 -28.31 -1.10
N ASP A 730 22.40 -28.91 -2.23
CA ASP A 730 23.32 -29.10 -3.35
C ASP A 730 23.83 -27.75 -3.88
N LEU A 731 22.94 -26.77 -4.05
CA LEU A 731 23.31 -25.39 -4.42
C LEU A 731 24.25 -24.75 -3.39
N MET A 732 23.93 -24.83 -2.09
CA MET A 732 24.77 -24.29 -1.02
C MET A 732 26.17 -24.95 -1.00
N ASN A 733 26.24 -26.24 -1.31
CA ASN A 733 27.50 -26.97 -1.43
C ASN A 733 28.31 -26.54 -2.65
N ASP A 734 27.67 -26.34 -3.80
CA ASP A 734 28.31 -25.83 -5.02
C ASP A 734 28.81 -24.39 -4.85
N LEU A 735 28.13 -23.60 -4.02
CA LEU A 735 28.57 -22.27 -3.57
C LEU A 735 29.68 -22.32 -2.50
N GLY A 736 30.09 -23.51 -2.06
CA GLY A 736 31.18 -23.72 -1.11
C GLY A 736 30.85 -23.39 0.36
N LEU A 737 29.57 -23.23 0.71
CA LEU A 737 29.16 -22.73 2.03
C LEU A 737 29.38 -23.75 3.18
N PHE A 738 29.52 -25.03 2.85
CA PHE A 738 29.74 -26.11 3.82
C PHE A 738 31.21 -26.48 4.04
N GLY A 739 32.14 -25.86 3.31
CA GLY A 739 33.56 -26.19 3.38
C GLY A 739 33.84 -27.69 3.15
N ASN A 740 34.38 -28.37 4.16
CA ASN A 740 34.77 -29.79 4.09
C ASN A 740 33.80 -30.75 4.82
N LEU A 741 32.54 -30.33 5.05
CA LEU A 741 31.53 -31.20 5.66
C LEU A 741 31.33 -32.49 4.86
N PRO A 742 31.39 -33.68 5.48
CA PRO A 742 31.11 -34.94 4.79
C PRO A 742 29.62 -35.03 4.42
N LYS A 743 29.29 -35.86 3.41
CA LYS A 743 27.89 -36.10 3.03
C LYS A 743 27.07 -36.69 4.19
N SER A 744 27.59 -37.73 4.83
CA SER A 744 26.93 -38.43 5.94
C SER A 744 27.89 -38.71 7.09
N ASN A 745 27.34 -38.79 8.30
CA ASN A 745 28.05 -39.29 9.46
C ASN A 745 28.24 -40.81 9.32
N GLN A 746 29.47 -41.30 9.53
CA GLN A 746 29.75 -42.75 9.50
C GLN A 746 29.42 -43.45 10.82
N LEU A 747 29.12 -42.69 11.89
CA LEU A 747 28.81 -43.18 13.23
C LEU A 747 27.75 -42.27 13.87
N SER A 748 26.66 -42.85 14.39
CA SER A 748 25.69 -42.17 15.26
C SER A 748 25.90 -42.62 16.70
N LEU A 749 25.94 -41.68 17.66
CA LEU A 749 26.16 -41.99 19.08
C LEU A 749 25.00 -42.81 19.70
N PHE A 750 23.80 -42.77 19.09
CA PHE A 750 22.67 -43.61 19.49
C PHE A 750 22.77 -45.06 19.00
N ASP A 751 23.64 -45.35 18.02
CA ASP A 751 23.89 -46.73 17.57
C ASP A 751 24.75 -47.53 18.58
N PHE A 752 25.29 -46.85 19.60
CA PHE A 752 26.12 -47.43 20.67
C PHE A 752 25.41 -47.55 22.03
N GLN A 753 24.10 -47.29 22.11
CA GLN A 753 23.30 -47.45 23.35
C GLN A 753 22.42 -48.70 23.36
#